data_AF-A0A972AZY8-F1
#
_entry.id   AF-A0A972AZY8-F1
#
_cell.length_a   1.000
_cell.length_b   1.000
_cell.length_c   1.000
_cell.angle_alpha   90.00
_cell.angle_beta   90.00
_cell.angle_gamma   90.00
#
_symmetry.space_group_name_H-M   'P 1'
#
loop_
_entity.id
_entity.type
_entity.pdbx_description
1 polymer ?
#
loop_
_entity_poly.entity_id
_entity_poly.type
_entity_poly.pdbx_seq_one_letter_code
_entity_poly.pdbx_strand_id
1 'polypeptide(L)'
;MAKLAGPFLRTDDTIERIMRDVLIALVPALIAGIIFFGLRALLVVLIATVSAIVCEGILLRKKLTLKDFFGDGSAAVTGVLLGLILPPGVAWWVPVVGSVLAIALGKLAFGGLGSNIFNPALVGRAILLLGFTASMVVFTQPFDTVTTATPLFTMRNFDWSLVWGNVAGSIGETSVIAILLGAIFLFIRGHIEWRIPVGYIGAAFVSALLWGLDPWFTITAGGLLFAAFFMATDMVTSPVTPMGRLLFGIGCGFLTVFIRQFTVFPEGVTFAILVMNAVVPLLDKLTIPLKFGFGAAREVRFRTTVVAVVIIALTWGASALIGKYTDDGKPVVALGTVLPIAEYLGTVDYVVEQFKDVTYYVAYQDDAIVKAAFTGQSTGFNGPIHFFLVVDGDGVIEHVSVLAHKEDPGLGARITQVGFLEQFIDKDVNSALVISDDIEGLTGATISSRAFASGVRRSLENFYSAFYGSDEEVGGWADGNYTATVQSFGGPLTVEVEVTNGAISSVTVVENSDTPVIAGPAIDTIPKRIVEANSYEVEAISGATVTSEAIMKAVKNALTTQSDDNAEVAEELAEGKKPFDVQVGDGEYEGVADSFGGQMTVKVKVEGGKVVDITVDHTDTPFVADPAIKRLVPALIEEQGYVDAISQATVTSTALFNAVEDALTAKDSGSKPFDVQVGDGEYEGVADSFGGQMTVKVKVEGGKVVDITV
;
A
#
# COMPACT_ATOMS: atom_id res chain seq x y z
N MET A 1 21.86 5.30 -69.91
CA MET A 1 23.07 5.34 -69.07
C MET A 1 22.93 4.65 -67.70
N ALA A 2 21.73 4.33 -67.16
CA ALA A 2 21.58 3.75 -65.81
C ALA A 2 21.93 2.23 -65.64
N LYS A 3 22.32 1.51 -66.71
CA LYS A 3 22.62 0.07 -66.63
C LYS A 3 24.06 -0.29 -66.23
N LEU A 4 24.98 0.69 -66.18
CA LEU A 4 26.41 0.51 -65.86
C LEU A 4 26.83 1.03 -64.47
N ALA A 5 25.90 1.57 -63.68
CA ALA A 5 26.19 2.05 -62.32
C ALA A 5 26.30 0.87 -61.32
N GLY A 6 27.23 1.00 -60.35
CA GLY A 6 27.48 -0.02 -59.32
C GLY A 6 26.25 -0.30 -58.43
N PRO A 7 26.18 -1.47 -57.75
CA PRO A 7 24.99 -1.91 -57.01
C PRO A 7 24.48 -0.91 -55.95
N PHE A 8 25.37 -0.14 -55.33
CA PHE A 8 25.02 0.86 -54.30
C PHE A 8 24.27 2.09 -54.85
N LEU A 9 24.25 2.29 -56.18
CA LEU A 9 23.49 3.35 -56.85
C LEU A 9 22.08 2.87 -57.26
N ARG A 10 21.73 1.61 -56.97
CA ARG A 10 20.45 0.99 -57.35
C ARG A 10 19.47 0.83 -56.19
N THR A 11 19.92 1.00 -54.95
CA THR A 11 19.08 0.83 -53.76
C THR A 11 18.59 2.18 -53.27
N ASP A 12 17.29 2.31 -53.07
CA ASP A 12 16.65 3.52 -52.52
C ASP A 12 16.63 3.51 -50.98
N ASP A 13 17.40 2.63 -50.35
CA ASP A 13 17.44 2.44 -48.90
C ASP A 13 18.46 3.39 -48.28
N THR A 14 17.95 4.44 -47.63
CA THR A 14 18.73 5.39 -46.84
C THR A 14 18.52 5.13 -45.34
N ILE A 15 19.47 5.55 -44.52
CA ILE A 15 19.37 5.44 -43.05
C ILE A 15 18.07 6.08 -42.55
N GLU A 16 17.74 7.27 -43.04
CA GLU A 16 16.48 7.97 -42.71
C GLU A 16 15.24 7.13 -43.03
N ARG A 17 15.23 6.42 -44.17
CA ARG A 17 14.11 5.59 -44.57
C ARG A 17 13.95 4.38 -43.65
N ILE A 18 15.06 3.71 -43.32
CA ILE A 18 15.07 2.58 -42.39
C ILE A 18 14.58 3.03 -41.02
N MET A 19 15.09 4.15 -40.48
CA MET A 19 14.67 4.67 -39.18
C MET A 19 13.20 5.09 -39.15
N ARG A 20 12.68 5.65 -40.24
CA ARG A 20 11.23 5.94 -40.39
C ARG A 20 10.40 4.67 -40.40
N ASP A 21 10.82 3.64 -41.11
CA ASP A 21 10.12 2.35 -41.12
C ASP A 21 10.10 1.71 -39.72
N VAL A 22 11.19 1.81 -38.96
CA VAL A 22 11.23 1.36 -37.55
C VAL A 22 10.26 2.18 -36.68
N LEU A 23 10.23 3.50 -36.82
CA LEU A 23 9.26 4.34 -36.08
C LEU A 23 7.81 3.95 -36.41
N ILE A 24 7.50 3.70 -37.68
CA ILE A 24 6.17 3.25 -38.12
C ILE A 24 5.84 1.89 -37.51
N ALA A 25 6.80 0.98 -37.44
CA ALA A 25 6.62 -0.34 -36.86
C ALA A 25 6.36 -0.32 -35.35
N LEU A 26 6.82 0.71 -34.63
CA LEU A 26 6.58 0.90 -33.21
C LEU A 26 5.21 1.54 -32.90
N VAL A 27 4.54 2.13 -33.90
CA VAL A 27 3.23 2.79 -33.72
C VAL A 27 2.16 1.87 -33.14
N PRO A 28 1.97 0.61 -33.61
CA PRO A 28 0.98 -0.28 -33.01
C PRO A 28 1.19 -0.51 -31.51
N ALA A 29 2.44 -0.74 -31.08
CA ALA A 29 2.79 -0.94 -29.67
C ALA A 29 2.56 0.35 -28.85
N LEU A 30 2.89 1.51 -29.42
CA LEU A 30 2.61 2.81 -28.81
C LEU A 30 1.10 3.04 -28.64
N ILE A 31 0.30 2.76 -29.67
CA ILE A 31 -1.16 2.91 -29.62
C ILE A 31 -1.75 1.99 -28.54
N ALA A 32 -1.33 0.73 -28.49
CA ALA A 32 -1.76 -0.20 -27.45
C ALA A 32 -1.42 0.35 -26.05
N GLY A 33 -0.17 0.79 -25.84
CA GLY A 33 0.24 1.39 -24.56
C GLY A 33 -0.58 2.64 -24.18
N ILE A 34 -0.96 3.48 -25.15
CA ILE A 34 -1.82 4.65 -24.90
C ILE A 34 -3.26 4.24 -24.56
N ILE A 35 -3.80 3.21 -25.21
CA ILE A 35 -5.15 2.71 -24.91
C ILE A 35 -5.20 2.15 -23.47
N PHE A 36 -4.18 1.40 -23.06
CA PHE A 36 -4.13 0.72 -21.76
C PHE A 36 -3.77 1.64 -20.59
N PHE A 37 -2.79 2.53 -20.78
CA PHE A 37 -2.25 3.39 -19.71
C PHE A 37 -2.60 4.88 -19.85
N GLY A 38 -3.36 5.23 -20.89
CA GLY A 38 -3.84 6.60 -21.11
C GLY A 38 -2.75 7.60 -21.50
N LEU A 39 -3.01 8.87 -21.19
CA LEU A 39 -2.18 10.00 -21.62
C LEU A 39 -0.77 9.98 -20.99
N ARG A 40 -0.61 9.36 -19.82
CA ARG A 40 0.70 9.28 -19.13
C ARG A 40 1.74 8.52 -19.96
N ALA A 41 1.33 7.40 -20.58
CA ALA A 41 2.23 6.65 -21.46
C ALA A 41 2.68 7.47 -22.67
N LEU A 42 1.77 8.24 -23.28
CA LEU A 42 2.13 9.15 -24.37
C LEU A 42 3.15 10.20 -23.91
N LEU A 43 2.95 10.81 -22.74
CA LEU A 43 3.86 11.81 -22.19
C LEU A 43 5.26 11.23 -21.92
N VAL A 44 5.35 10.04 -21.34
CA VAL A 44 6.63 9.36 -21.08
C VAL A 44 7.41 9.14 -22.38
N VAL A 45 6.76 8.57 -23.40
CA VAL A 45 7.40 8.30 -24.70
C VAL A 45 7.78 9.61 -25.40
N LEU A 46 6.90 10.61 -25.37
CA LEU A 46 7.15 11.91 -26.01
C LEU A 46 8.31 12.65 -25.34
N ILE A 47 8.36 12.70 -24.00
CA ILE A 47 9.45 13.30 -23.25
C ILE A 47 10.77 12.58 -23.56
N ALA A 48 10.79 11.25 -23.50
CA ALA A 48 11.98 10.47 -23.85
C ALA A 48 12.49 10.79 -25.26
N THR A 49 11.58 10.86 -26.23
CA THR A 49 11.89 11.14 -27.64
C THR A 49 12.44 12.56 -27.83
N VAL A 50 11.76 13.56 -27.28
CA VAL A 50 12.20 14.96 -27.38
C VAL A 50 13.55 15.15 -26.70
N SER A 51 13.74 14.60 -25.50
CA SER A 51 15.02 14.69 -24.78
C SER A 51 16.16 14.03 -25.54
N ALA A 52 15.93 12.89 -26.21
CA ALA A 52 16.95 12.23 -27.02
C ALA A 52 17.35 13.07 -28.24
N ILE A 53 16.38 13.63 -28.98
CA ILE A 53 16.64 14.48 -30.15
C ILE A 53 17.39 15.76 -29.73
N VAL A 54 16.92 16.42 -28.67
CA VAL A 54 17.53 17.65 -28.13
C VAL A 54 18.97 17.37 -27.67
N CYS A 55 19.20 16.29 -26.92
CA CYS A 55 20.52 15.92 -26.43
C CYS A 55 21.50 15.70 -27.60
N GLU A 56 21.08 14.94 -28.62
CA GLU A 56 21.92 14.71 -29.79
C GLU A 56 22.21 16.01 -30.54
N GLY A 57 21.19 16.86 -30.73
CA GLY A 57 21.34 18.15 -31.41
C GLY A 57 22.33 19.07 -30.70
N ILE A 58 22.27 19.14 -29.37
CA ILE A 58 23.18 19.94 -28.53
C ILE A 58 24.62 19.40 -28.63
N LEU A 59 24.82 18.10 -28.42
CA LEU A 59 26.16 17.50 -28.38
C LEU A 59 26.86 17.55 -29.74
N LEU A 60 26.10 17.39 -30.84
CA LEU A 60 26.62 17.52 -32.20
C LEU A 60 26.66 18.96 -32.71
N ARG A 61 26.26 19.95 -31.89
CA ARG A 61 26.19 21.38 -32.26
C ARG A 61 25.43 21.62 -33.58
N LYS A 62 24.36 20.87 -33.82
CA LYS A 62 23.54 21.00 -35.04
C LYS A 62 22.82 22.35 -35.04
N LYS A 63 22.61 22.92 -36.23
CA LYS A 63 21.81 24.15 -36.37
C LYS A 63 20.36 23.87 -36.00
N LEU A 64 19.68 24.83 -35.37
CA LEU A 64 18.26 24.76 -34.98
C LEU A 64 17.30 24.91 -36.18
N THR A 65 17.61 24.26 -37.31
CA THR A 65 16.73 24.18 -38.47
C THR A 65 15.98 22.86 -38.42
N LEU A 66 14.67 22.84 -38.71
CA LEU A 66 13.82 21.63 -38.59
C LEU A 66 14.42 20.39 -39.28
N LYS A 67 15.07 20.56 -40.43
CA LYS A 67 15.71 19.45 -41.17
C LYS A 67 16.96 18.91 -40.46
N ASP A 68 17.80 19.79 -39.94
CA ASP A 68 19.03 19.41 -39.24
C ASP A 68 18.72 18.89 -37.82
N PHE A 69 17.62 19.35 -37.22
CA PHE A 69 17.21 19.00 -35.87
C PHE A 69 16.75 17.54 -35.74
N PHE A 70 16.00 17.02 -36.71
CA PHE A 70 15.59 15.61 -36.74
C PHE A 70 16.68 14.68 -37.32
N GLY A 71 17.67 15.24 -38.02
CA GLY A 71 18.82 14.50 -38.56
C GLY A 71 18.41 13.24 -39.33
N ASP A 72 19.04 12.12 -38.98
CA ASP A 72 18.80 10.80 -39.57
C ASP A 72 17.64 10.00 -38.92
N GLY A 73 16.95 10.58 -37.92
CA GLY A 73 15.83 9.96 -37.21
C GLY A 73 16.21 8.93 -36.14
N SER A 74 17.48 8.62 -35.96
CA SER A 74 17.90 7.55 -35.05
C SER A 74 17.85 7.94 -33.56
N ALA A 75 18.02 9.22 -33.22
CA ALA A 75 17.78 9.72 -31.86
C ALA A 75 16.31 9.58 -31.46
N ALA A 76 15.40 9.80 -32.42
CA ALA A 76 13.97 9.60 -32.21
C ALA A 76 13.66 8.12 -31.94
N VAL A 77 14.21 7.20 -32.74
CA VAL A 77 14.06 5.74 -32.51
C VAL A 77 14.58 5.36 -31.12
N THR A 78 15.76 5.87 -30.72
CA THR A 78 16.34 5.60 -29.39
C THR A 78 15.42 6.07 -28.27
N GLY A 79 14.89 7.29 -28.36
CA GLY A 79 14.00 7.85 -27.35
C GLY A 79 12.63 7.16 -27.30
N VAL A 80 12.05 6.79 -28.46
CA VAL A 80 10.80 6.03 -28.52
C VAL A 80 10.98 4.64 -27.91
N LEU A 81 12.05 3.92 -28.30
CA LEU A 81 12.36 2.60 -27.75
C LEU A 81 12.58 2.66 -26.23
N LEU A 82 13.34 3.65 -25.75
CA LEU A 82 13.52 3.85 -24.32
C LEU A 82 12.20 4.17 -23.61
N GLY A 83 11.39 5.08 -24.15
CA GLY A 83 10.08 5.40 -23.55
C GLY A 83 9.16 4.19 -23.46
N LEU A 84 9.14 3.33 -24.48
CA LEU A 84 8.31 2.13 -24.51
C LEU A 84 8.73 1.05 -23.49
N ILE A 85 9.98 1.05 -23.04
CA ILE A 85 10.50 0.09 -22.04
C ILE A 85 10.57 0.67 -20.61
N LEU A 86 9.98 1.85 -20.41
CA LEU A 86 9.79 2.42 -19.09
C LEU A 86 8.37 2.14 -18.57
N PRO A 87 8.20 2.04 -17.24
CA PRO A 87 6.88 2.02 -16.63
C PRO A 87 6.10 3.31 -16.95
N PRO A 88 4.76 3.25 -17.12
CA PRO A 88 3.94 4.45 -17.39
C PRO A 88 3.82 5.40 -16.19
N GLY A 89 4.09 4.92 -14.97
CA GLY A 89 4.01 5.68 -13.73
C GLY A 89 5.29 6.44 -13.34
N VAL A 90 6.35 6.39 -14.15
CA VAL A 90 7.62 7.06 -13.81
C VAL A 90 7.49 8.58 -13.81
N ALA A 91 8.24 9.23 -12.92
CA ALA A 91 8.32 10.69 -12.89
C ALA A 91 8.89 11.24 -14.21
N TRP A 92 8.40 12.40 -14.64
CA TRP A 92 8.71 13.00 -15.94
C TRP A 92 10.22 13.23 -16.20
N TRP A 93 11.02 13.38 -15.15
CA TRP A 93 12.47 13.59 -15.26
C TRP A 93 13.25 12.30 -15.53
N VAL A 94 12.70 11.12 -15.19
CA VAL A 94 13.37 9.82 -15.37
C VAL A 94 13.60 9.52 -16.86
N PRO A 95 12.59 9.65 -17.76
CA PRO A 95 12.81 9.51 -19.19
C PRO A 95 13.81 10.53 -19.77
N VAL A 96 13.86 11.75 -19.22
CA VAL A 96 14.83 12.78 -19.63
C VAL A 96 16.25 12.32 -19.35
N VAL A 97 16.54 11.91 -18.11
CA VAL A 97 17.85 11.43 -17.69
C VAL A 97 18.26 10.20 -18.49
N GLY A 98 17.36 9.23 -18.62
CA GLY A 98 17.61 8.02 -19.41
C GLY A 98 17.94 8.31 -20.87
N SER A 99 17.19 9.20 -21.52
CA SER A 99 17.43 9.58 -22.91
C SER A 99 18.74 10.32 -23.10
N VAL A 100 19.10 11.22 -22.18
CA VAL A 100 20.38 11.92 -22.20
C VAL A 100 21.53 10.93 -22.09
N LEU A 101 21.47 10.00 -21.14
CA LEU A 101 22.52 8.99 -20.94
C LEU A 101 22.59 7.99 -22.11
N ALA A 102 21.45 7.57 -22.66
CA ALA A 102 21.39 6.74 -23.86
C ALA A 102 22.12 7.39 -25.04
N ILE A 103 21.88 8.67 -25.29
CA ILE A 103 22.50 9.40 -26.40
C ILE A 103 23.96 9.73 -26.11
N ALA A 104 24.27 10.29 -24.94
CA ALA A 104 25.61 10.76 -24.62
C ALA A 104 26.59 9.59 -24.46
N LEU A 105 26.23 8.58 -23.66
CA LEU A 105 27.11 7.46 -23.32
C LEU A 105 26.88 6.24 -24.21
N GLY A 106 25.62 5.91 -24.50
CA GLY A 106 25.29 4.73 -25.31
C GLY A 106 25.59 4.90 -26.80
N LYS A 107 25.61 6.14 -27.30
CA LYS A 107 25.73 6.43 -28.73
C LYS A 107 26.91 7.34 -29.09
N LEU A 108 26.93 8.58 -28.61
CA LEU A 108 27.90 9.57 -29.07
C LEU A 108 29.31 9.35 -28.52
N ALA A 109 29.46 8.76 -27.32
CA ALA A 109 30.75 8.41 -26.75
C ALA A 109 31.59 7.48 -27.66
N PHE A 110 30.92 6.68 -28.50
CA PHE A 110 31.57 5.74 -29.43
C PHE A 110 31.67 6.26 -30.87
N GLY A 111 31.31 7.53 -31.13
CA GLY A 111 31.39 8.15 -32.45
C GLY A 111 30.07 8.20 -33.23
N GLY A 112 28.94 7.86 -32.60
CA GLY A 112 27.61 7.98 -33.19
C GLY A 112 27.17 6.75 -33.99
N LEU A 113 26.19 6.92 -34.89
CA LEU A 113 25.57 5.80 -35.60
C LEU A 113 26.57 4.96 -36.40
N GLY A 114 26.42 3.65 -36.31
CA GLY A 114 27.31 2.67 -36.93
C GLY A 114 28.54 2.32 -36.09
N SER A 115 28.85 3.10 -35.05
CA SER A 115 30.01 2.85 -34.18
C SER A 115 29.63 2.41 -32.75
N ASN A 116 28.32 2.40 -32.43
CA ASN A 116 27.83 2.00 -31.11
C ASN A 116 28.08 0.51 -30.87
N ILE A 117 28.73 0.19 -29.76
CA ILE A 117 28.97 -1.21 -29.34
C ILE A 117 27.68 -1.81 -28.74
N PHE A 118 26.93 -0.98 -28.01
CA PHE A 118 25.73 -1.39 -27.28
C PHE A 118 24.49 -0.69 -27.83
N ASN A 119 23.32 -1.31 -27.66
CA ASN A 119 22.05 -0.68 -28.02
C ASN A 119 21.83 0.54 -27.10
N PRO A 120 21.78 1.78 -27.63
CA PRO A 120 21.75 2.98 -26.80
C PRO A 120 20.55 3.08 -25.86
N ALA A 121 19.36 2.65 -26.32
CA ALA A 121 18.14 2.67 -25.50
C ALA A 121 18.27 1.71 -24.31
N LEU A 122 18.83 0.52 -24.54
CA LEU A 122 19.07 -0.45 -23.46
C LEU A 122 20.16 0.01 -22.49
N VAL A 123 21.18 0.75 -22.95
CA VAL A 123 22.17 1.37 -22.06
C VAL A 123 21.49 2.39 -21.15
N GLY A 124 20.66 3.27 -21.70
CA GLY A 124 19.88 4.24 -20.91
C GLY A 124 19.01 3.54 -19.87
N ARG A 125 18.30 2.49 -20.28
CA ARG A 125 17.48 1.68 -19.37
C ARG A 125 18.30 0.96 -18.30
N ALA A 126 19.44 0.37 -18.63
CA ALA A 126 20.29 -0.32 -17.67
C ALA A 126 20.79 0.64 -16.58
N ILE A 127 21.19 1.86 -16.95
CA ILE A 127 21.63 2.87 -15.98
C ILE A 127 20.46 3.31 -15.11
N LEU A 128 19.29 3.55 -15.68
CA LEU A 128 18.10 3.90 -14.91
C LEU A 128 17.68 2.77 -13.96
N LEU A 129 17.73 1.53 -14.41
CA LEU A 129 17.36 0.37 -13.61
C LEU A 129 18.33 0.19 -12.44
N LEU A 130 19.64 0.37 -12.65
CA LEU A 130 20.63 0.26 -11.58
C LEU A 130 20.62 1.47 -10.62
N GLY A 131 20.37 2.68 -11.12
CA GLY A 131 20.36 3.91 -10.31
C GLY A 131 19.04 4.22 -9.62
N PHE A 132 17.92 3.74 -10.16
CA PHE A 132 16.56 4.06 -9.72
C PHE A 132 15.66 2.82 -9.73
N THR A 133 16.17 1.69 -9.22
CA THR A 133 15.49 0.38 -9.17
C THR A 133 14.03 0.48 -8.73
N ALA A 134 13.78 1.12 -7.57
CA ALA A 134 12.44 1.20 -6.97
C ALA A 134 11.39 1.84 -7.89
N SER A 135 11.74 2.90 -8.61
CA SER A 135 10.82 3.56 -9.56
C SER A 135 10.65 2.80 -10.88
N MET A 136 11.59 1.91 -11.19
CA MET A 136 11.64 1.12 -12.43
C MET A 136 10.92 -0.24 -12.31
N VAL A 137 10.64 -0.71 -11.09
CA VAL A 137 9.99 -2.00 -10.83
C VAL A 137 8.54 -1.90 -10.33
N VAL A 138 8.03 -0.68 -10.10
CA VAL A 138 6.63 -0.45 -9.74
C VAL A 138 5.81 -0.19 -10.99
N PHE A 139 4.80 -1.02 -11.23
CA PHE A 139 3.93 -0.94 -12.40
C PHE A 139 2.47 -0.76 -11.99
N THR A 140 1.71 -0.06 -12.82
CA THR A 140 0.26 0.13 -12.67
C THR A 140 -0.47 -0.81 -13.60
N GLN A 141 -1.62 -1.35 -13.20
CA GLN A 141 -2.44 -2.12 -14.14
C GLN A 141 -3.08 -1.22 -15.20
N PRO A 142 -3.34 -1.73 -16.42
CA PRO A 142 -4.19 -1.05 -17.38
C PRO A 142 -5.58 -0.78 -16.80
N PHE A 143 -6.12 0.42 -17.04
CA PHE A 143 -7.47 0.85 -16.61
C PHE A 143 -7.74 0.91 -15.10
N ASP A 144 -6.77 0.53 -14.25
CA ASP A 144 -6.86 0.64 -12.79
C ASP A 144 -5.65 1.42 -12.24
N THR A 145 -5.92 2.38 -11.36
CA THR A 145 -4.87 3.23 -10.76
C THR A 145 -4.14 2.54 -9.62
N VAL A 146 -4.55 1.32 -9.25
CA VAL A 146 -3.93 0.52 -8.21
C VAL A 146 -2.57 -0.03 -8.67
N THR A 147 -1.54 0.20 -7.86
CA THR A 147 -0.20 -0.37 -8.03
C THR A 147 -0.26 -1.88 -7.82
N THR A 148 0.19 -2.67 -8.79
CA THR A 148 0.22 -4.14 -8.68
C THR A 148 1.59 -4.67 -9.10
N ALA A 149 2.03 -5.78 -8.50
CA ALA A 149 3.23 -6.49 -8.95
C ALA A 149 3.05 -7.03 -10.38
N THR A 150 4.13 -6.98 -11.19
CA THR A 150 4.07 -7.41 -12.60
C THR A 150 3.64 -8.86 -12.74
N PRO A 151 3.11 -9.28 -13.89
CA PRO A 151 2.81 -10.67 -14.20
C PRO A 151 4.00 -11.57 -13.92
N LEU A 152 5.24 -11.08 -14.09
CA LEU A 152 6.46 -11.83 -13.85
C LEU A 152 6.70 -12.17 -12.37
N PHE A 153 6.10 -11.42 -11.44
CA PHE A 153 6.10 -11.73 -10.01
C PHE A 153 4.82 -12.41 -9.53
N THR A 154 3.67 -12.08 -10.14
CA THR A 154 2.35 -12.48 -9.65
C THR A 154 1.78 -13.72 -10.38
N MET A 155 2.12 -13.90 -11.66
CA MET A 155 1.64 -15.00 -12.50
C MET A 155 2.77 -16.01 -12.73
N ARG A 156 2.46 -17.30 -12.55
CA ARG A 156 3.39 -18.40 -12.86
C ARG A 156 2.97 -19.22 -14.08
N ASN A 157 1.75 -19.00 -14.57
CA ASN A 157 1.16 -19.72 -15.70
C ASN A 157 0.70 -18.73 -16.78
N PHE A 158 0.60 -19.21 -18.01
CA PHE A 158 0.14 -18.44 -19.16
C PHE A 158 -1.33 -18.02 -19.00
N ASP A 159 -1.59 -16.75 -19.29
CA ASP A 159 -2.92 -16.18 -19.39
C ASP A 159 -3.07 -15.43 -20.73
N TRP A 160 -4.25 -15.54 -21.33
CA TRP A 160 -4.62 -14.81 -22.54
C TRP A 160 -4.59 -13.30 -22.36
N SER A 161 -4.69 -12.80 -21.12
CA SER A 161 -4.50 -11.39 -20.80
C SER A 161 -3.17 -10.83 -21.32
N LEU A 162 -2.09 -11.63 -21.36
CA LEU A 162 -0.78 -11.27 -21.93
C LEU A 162 -0.83 -11.04 -23.44
N VAL A 163 -1.71 -11.76 -24.15
CA VAL A 163 -1.83 -11.66 -25.61
C VAL A 163 -2.61 -10.41 -25.99
N TRP A 164 -3.72 -10.15 -25.29
CA TRP A 164 -4.59 -9.00 -25.52
C TRP A 164 -3.99 -7.71 -24.98
N GLY A 165 -3.33 -7.78 -23.83
CA GLY A 165 -2.53 -6.74 -23.22
C GLY A 165 -3.10 -6.05 -21.99
N ASN A 166 -4.03 -6.71 -21.30
CA ASN A 166 -4.59 -6.23 -20.04
C ASN A 166 -3.74 -6.68 -18.84
N VAL A 167 -2.46 -6.30 -18.83
CA VAL A 167 -1.46 -6.71 -17.84
C VAL A 167 -0.52 -5.55 -17.49
N ALA A 168 -0.11 -5.49 -16.22
CA ALA A 168 0.88 -4.51 -15.76
C ALA A 168 2.26 -4.78 -16.39
N GLY A 169 2.95 -3.74 -16.85
CA GLY A 169 4.26 -3.87 -17.47
C GLY A 169 4.73 -2.57 -18.11
N SER A 170 5.87 -2.61 -18.81
CA SER A 170 6.34 -1.47 -19.59
C SER A 170 5.40 -1.16 -20.75
N ILE A 171 5.34 0.10 -21.17
CA ILE A 171 4.35 0.60 -22.15
C ILE A 171 4.27 -0.24 -23.43
N GLY A 172 5.43 -0.61 -24.00
CA GLY A 172 5.55 -1.34 -25.26
C GLY A 172 5.39 -2.86 -25.15
N GLU A 173 5.33 -3.41 -23.94
CA GLU A 173 5.24 -4.87 -23.71
C GLU A 173 3.80 -5.35 -23.59
N THR A 174 2.87 -4.42 -23.38
CA THR A 174 1.47 -4.68 -23.05
C THR A 174 0.82 -5.68 -24.00
N SER A 175 0.86 -5.45 -25.31
CA SER A 175 0.11 -6.28 -26.26
C SER A 175 1.01 -7.05 -27.22
N VAL A 176 1.02 -8.38 -27.11
CA VAL A 176 1.70 -9.29 -28.04
C VAL A 176 1.21 -9.07 -29.48
N ILE A 177 -0.10 -8.85 -29.68
CA ILE A 177 -0.66 -8.62 -31.01
C ILE A 177 -0.08 -7.35 -31.63
N ALA A 178 0.01 -6.27 -30.85
CA ALA A 178 0.59 -5.01 -31.32
C ALA A 178 2.07 -5.16 -31.71
N ILE A 179 2.83 -5.90 -30.90
CA ILE A 179 4.25 -6.24 -31.18
C ILE A 179 4.36 -7.01 -32.49
N LEU A 180 3.53 -8.04 -32.69
CA LEU A 180 3.56 -8.88 -33.88
C LEU A 180 3.17 -8.10 -35.15
N LEU A 181 2.19 -7.19 -35.07
CA LEU A 181 1.82 -6.34 -36.21
C LEU A 181 2.99 -5.47 -36.67
N GLY A 182 3.71 -4.86 -35.74
CA GLY A 182 4.92 -4.10 -36.06
C GLY A 182 6.05 -4.97 -36.60
N ALA A 183 6.25 -6.16 -36.02
CA ALA A 183 7.24 -7.13 -36.50
C ALA A 183 6.96 -7.59 -37.94
N ILE A 184 5.70 -7.90 -38.26
CA ILE A 184 5.27 -8.28 -39.62
C ILE A 184 5.60 -7.17 -40.61
N PHE A 185 5.34 -5.90 -40.26
CA PHE A 185 5.69 -4.76 -41.11
C PHE A 185 7.20 -4.71 -41.43
N LEU A 186 8.06 -4.92 -40.42
CA LEU A 186 9.51 -4.91 -40.62
C LEU A 186 10.01 -6.11 -41.43
N PHE A 187 9.37 -7.27 -41.32
CA PHE A 187 9.65 -8.42 -42.18
C PHE A 187 9.26 -8.16 -43.64
N ILE A 188 8.09 -7.56 -43.89
CA ILE A 188 7.63 -7.21 -45.24
C ILE A 188 8.59 -6.20 -45.88
N ARG A 189 9.10 -5.25 -45.09
CA ARG A 189 10.10 -4.26 -45.54
C ARG A 189 11.50 -4.84 -45.73
N GLY A 190 11.79 -6.03 -45.19
CA GLY A 190 13.10 -6.68 -45.30
C GLY A 190 14.18 -6.10 -44.40
N HIS A 191 13.81 -5.28 -43.40
CA HIS A 191 14.76 -4.67 -42.47
C HIS A 191 15.24 -5.63 -41.39
N ILE A 192 14.41 -6.62 -41.02
CA ILE A 192 14.73 -7.61 -39.99
C ILE A 192 14.86 -9.01 -40.63
N GLU A 193 15.86 -9.76 -40.19
CA GLU A 193 16.02 -11.18 -40.52
C GLU A 193 15.42 -12.10 -39.45
N TRP A 194 14.81 -13.21 -39.85
CA TRP A 194 14.11 -14.14 -38.96
C TRP A 194 15.01 -14.86 -37.95
N ARG A 195 16.32 -14.95 -38.21
CA ARG A 195 17.27 -15.76 -37.41
C ARG A 195 17.41 -15.26 -35.98
N ILE A 196 17.45 -13.93 -35.78
CA ILE A 196 17.61 -13.35 -34.43
C ILE A 196 16.33 -13.57 -33.61
N PRO A 197 15.12 -13.17 -34.08
CA PRO A 197 13.90 -13.36 -33.30
C PRO A 197 13.58 -14.84 -33.04
N VAL A 198 13.74 -15.71 -34.04
CA VAL A 198 13.48 -17.15 -33.86
C VAL A 198 14.50 -17.79 -32.92
N GLY A 199 15.78 -17.41 -33.02
CA GLY A 199 16.82 -17.87 -32.09
C GLY A 199 16.53 -17.44 -30.65
N TYR A 200 16.11 -16.19 -30.44
CA TYR A 200 15.77 -15.63 -29.13
C TYR A 200 14.56 -16.35 -28.52
N ILE A 201 13.42 -16.33 -29.22
CA ILE A 201 12.17 -16.91 -28.71
C ILE A 201 12.33 -18.43 -28.53
N GLY A 202 12.95 -19.12 -29.50
CA GLY A 202 13.17 -20.55 -29.44
C GLY A 202 14.07 -20.98 -28.28
N ALA A 203 15.18 -20.27 -28.04
CA ALA A 203 16.06 -20.58 -26.91
C ALA A 203 15.39 -20.30 -25.57
N ALA A 204 14.63 -19.21 -25.45
CA ALA A 204 13.87 -18.91 -24.24
C ALA A 204 12.82 -19.99 -23.97
N PHE A 205 12.09 -20.43 -25.00
CA PHE A 205 11.08 -21.50 -24.91
C PHE A 205 11.70 -22.84 -24.47
N VAL A 206 12.82 -23.24 -25.08
CA VAL A 206 13.52 -24.48 -24.70
C VAL A 206 14.11 -24.38 -23.30
N SER A 207 14.66 -23.23 -22.92
CA SER A 207 15.21 -23.02 -21.56
C SER A 207 14.11 -23.10 -20.50
N ALA A 208 12.93 -22.54 -20.77
CA ALA A 208 11.77 -22.65 -19.90
C ALA A 208 11.34 -24.11 -19.71
N LEU A 209 11.25 -24.89 -20.79
CA LEU A 209 10.96 -26.33 -20.72
C LEU A 209 11.97 -27.11 -19.87
N LEU A 210 13.26 -26.80 -20.00
CA LEU A 210 14.34 -27.49 -19.27
C LEU A 210 14.29 -27.20 -17.76
N TRP A 211 13.84 -26.02 -17.36
CA TRP A 211 13.75 -25.60 -15.95
C TRP A 211 12.34 -25.77 -15.35
N GLY A 212 11.41 -26.38 -16.07
CA GLY A 212 10.05 -26.63 -15.57
C GLY A 212 9.19 -25.38 -15.44
N LEU A 213 9.52 -24.31 -16.15
CA LEU A 213 8.74 -23.08 -16.23
C LEU A 213 7.71 -23.18 -17.36
N ASP A 214 6.60 -22.44 -17.27
CA ASP A 214 5.65 -22.35 -18.38
C ASP A 214 6.31 -21.65 -19.59
N PRO A 215 6.50 -22.37 -20.72
CA PRO A 215 7.20 -21.81 -21.87
C PRO A 215 6.42 -20.67 -22.53
N TRP A 216 5.09 -20.74 -22.56
CA TRP A 216 4.25 -19.74 -23.19
C TRP A 216 4.26 -18.44 -22.40
N PHE A 217 4.13 -18.55 -21.08
CA PHE A 217 4.30 -17.42 -20.18
C PHE A 217 5.69 -16.78 -20.33
N THR A 218 6.74 -17.57 -20.37
CA THR A 218 8.13 -17.07 -20.43
C THR A 218 8.39 -16.22 -21.68
N ILE A 219 7.82 -16.59 -22.83
CA ILE A 219 8.00 -15.86 -24.09
C ILE A 219 7.08 -14.66 -24.25
N THR A 220 5.87 -14.68 -23.66
CA THR A 220 4.91 -13.58 -23.76
C THR A 220 5.06 -12.54 -22.66
N ALA A 221 5.69 -12.87 -21.53
CA ALA A 221 5.88 -11.96 -20.41
C ALA A 221 7.27 -11.28 -20.39
N GLY A 222 7.33 -10.10 -19.74
CA GLY A 222 8.56 -9.40 -19.39
C GLY A 222 9.37 -8.91 -20.59
N GLY A 223 8.72 -8.28 -21.57
CA GLY A 223 9.38 -7.58 -22.68
C GLY A 223 10.20 -8.40 -23.65
N LEU A 224 10.26 -9.73 -23.48
CA LEU A 224 11.10 -10.60 -24.31
C LEU A 224 10.71 -10.51 -25.78
N LEU A 225 9.41 -10.59 -26.09
CA LEU A 225 8.93 -10.52 -27.46
C LEU A 225 9.19 -9.14 -28.09
N PHE A 226 8.93 -8.06 -27.33
CA PHE A 226 9.21 -6.70 -27.78
C PHE A 226 10.69 -6.53 -28.12
N ALA A 227 11.56 -6.96 -27.21
CA ALA A 227 12.99 -6.85 -27.40
C ALA A 227 13.53 -7.76 -28.51
N ALA A 228 12.98 -8.96 -28.69
CA ALA A 228 13.36 -9.88 -29.75
C ALA A 228 13.12 -9.28 -31.14
N PHE A 229 12.05 -8.51 -31.34
CA PHE A 229 11.72 -7.90 -32.64
C PHE A 229 12.23 -6.48 -32.82
N PHE A 230 12.35 -5.68 -31.77
CA PHE A 230 12.67 -4.24 -31.91
C PHE A 230 14.04 -3.83 -31.35
N MET A 231 14.71 -4.68 -30.57
CA MET A 231 15.98 -4.31 -29.92
C MET A 231 17.14 -5.23 -30.28
N ALA A 232 16.93 -6.54 -30.22
CA ALA A 232 17.95 -7.53 -30.59
C ALA A 232 18.26 -7.50 -32.10
N THR A 233 17.34 -6.99 -32.90
CA THR A 233 17.43 -6.86 -34.36
C THR A 233 18.04 -5.53 -34.80
N ASP A 234 18.60 -4.75 -33.87
CA ASP A 234 19.30 -3.52 -34.20
C ASP A 234 20.50 -3.81 -35.12
N MET A 235 20.55 -3.10 -36.26
CA MET A 235 21.48 -3.38 -37.36
C MET A 235 22.94 -3.04 -37.03
N VAL A 236 23.16 -2.14 -36.06
CA VAL A 236 24.51 -1.71 -35.67
C VAL A 236 25.15 -2.68 -34.69
N THR A 237 24.34 -3.25 -33.81
CA THR A 237 24.83 -4.00 -32.64
C THR A 237 24.67 -5.51 -32.76
N SER A 238 24.03 -6.01 -33.82
CA SER A 238 23.89 -7.44 -34.10
C SER A 238 24.99 -7.96 -35.04
N PRO A 239 25.29 -9.28 -35.04
CA PRO A 239 26.32 -9.84 -35.91
C PRO A 239 25.97 -9.75 -37.40
N VAL A 240 27.00 -9.66 -38.24
CA VAL A 240 26.81 -9.54 -39.70
C VAL A 240 26.60 -10.91 -40.35
N THR A 241 27.14 -11.96 -39.76
CA THR A 241 27.11 -13.32 -40.32
C THR A 241 25.78 -14.06 -40.05
N PRO A 242 25.22 -14.85 -40.99
CA PRO A 242 23.95 -15.55 -40.79
C PRO A 242 23.95 -16.52 -39.60
N MET A 243 25.05 -17.26 -39.39
CA MET A 243 25.19 -18.14 -38.23
C MET A 243 25.44 -17.35 -36.94
N GLY A 244 26.16 -16.22 -37.01
CA GLY A 244 26.37 -15.34 -35.86
C GLY A 244 25.06 -14.77 -35.35
N ARG A 245 24.18 -14.33 -36.25
CA ARG A 245 22.83 -13.84 -35.95
C ARG A 245 21.97 -14.87 -35.20
N LEU A 246 22.01 -16.14 -35.63
CA LEU A 246 21.27 -17.20 -34.96
C LEU A 246 21.84 -17.47 -33.55
N LEU A 247 23.16 -17.60 -33.42
CA LEU A 247 23.82 -17.82 -32.12
C LEU A 247 23.62 -16.64 -31.17
N PHE A 248 23.60 -15.42 -31.70
CA PHE A 248 23.30 -14.20 -30.95
C PHE A 248 21.87 -14.25 -30.39
N GLY A 249 20.87 -14.57 -31.23
CA GLY A 249 19.50 -14.77 -30.79
C GLY A 249 19.40 -15.84 -29.69
N ILE A 250 19.99 -17.02 -29.92
CA ILE A 250 20.00 -18.12 -28.94
C ILE A 250 20.62 -17.67 -27.61
N GLY A 251 21.75 -16.97 -27.65
CA GLY A 251 22.40 -16.42 -26.47
C GLY A 251 21.53 -15.42 -25.71
N CYS A 252 20.87 -14.49 -26.41
CA CYS A 252 19.94 -13.55 -25.78
C CYS A 252 18.79 -14.28 -25.08
N GLY A 253 18.18 -15.28 -25.74
CA GLY A 253 17.07 -16.05 -25.20
C GLY A 253 17.42 -16.85 -23.96
N PHE A 254 18.49 -17.64 -24.04
CA PHE A 254 19.00 -18.40 -22.91
C PHE A 254 19.39 -17.49 -21.74
N LEU A 255 20.18 -16.44 -22.01
CA LEU A 255 20.67 -15.54 -20.97
C LEU A 255 19.54 -14.76 -20.31
N THR A 256 18.49 -14.41 -21.04
CA THR A 256 17.29 -13.78 -20.46
C THR A 256 16.69 -14.70 -19.40
N VAL A 257 16.32 -15.94 -19.77
CA VAL A 257 15.69 -16.88 -18.82
C VAL A 257 16.64 -17.23 -17.66
N PHE A 258 17.93 -17.38 -17.94
CA PHE A 258 18.95 -17.59 -16.92
C PHE A 258 18.97 -16.45 -15.89
N ILE A 259 18.99 -15.20 -16.34
CA ILE A 259 18.96 -14.03 -15.45
C ILE A 259 17.64 -14.01 -14.66
N ARG A 260 16.50 -14.30 -15.28
CA ARG A 260 15.20 -14.34 -14.56
C ARG A 260 15.18 -15.39 -13.45
N GLN A 261 15.85 -16.53 -13.65
CA GLN A 261 15.80 -17.65 -12.71
C GLN A 261 16.82 -17.53 -11.57
N PHE A 262 18.01 -17.03 -11.86
CA PHE A 262 19.14 -17.05 -10.92
C PHE A 262 19.54 -15.66 -10.38
N THR A 263 18.81 -14.61 -10.76
CA THR A 263 19.08 -13.25 -10.25
C THR A 263 17.80 -12.60 -9.76
N VAL A 264 17.96 -11.52 -8.99
CA VAL A 264 16.86 -10.68 -8.49
C VAL A 264 16.18 -9.84 -9.58
N PHE A 265 16.70 -9.82 -10.82
CA PHE A 265 16.13 -9.02 -11.91
C PHE A 265 15.04 -9.80 -12.64
N PRO A 266 13.76 -9.46 -12.43
CA PRO A 266 12.63 -10.27 -12.93
C PRO A 266 12.61 -10.36 -14.45
N GLU A 267 12.98 -9.30 -15.18
CA GLU A 267 12.86 -9.26 -16.64
C GLU A 267 14.05 -9.84 -17.38
N GLY A 268 15.28 -9.60 -16.92
CA GLY A 268 16.54 -10.09 -17.51
C GLY A 268 16.92 -9.62 -18.93
N VAL A 269 15.95 -9.13 -19.73
CA VAL A 269 16.10 -8.82 -21.16
C VAL A 269 17.18 -7.76 -21.44
N THR A 270 17.15 -6.63 -20.73
CA THR A 270 18.10 -5.52 -20.94
C THR A 270 19.54 -5.99 -20.82
N PHE A 271 19.86 -6.68 -19.73
CA PHE A 271 21.22 -7.14 -19.47
C PHE A 271 21.61 -8.28 -20.41
N ALA A 272 20.68 -9.18 -20.75
CA ALA A 272 20.94 -10.25 -21.69
C ALA A 272 21.39 -9.73 -23.06
N ILE A 273 20.67 -8.75 -23.62
CA ILE A 273 21.03 -8.16 -24.91
C ILE A 273 22.34 -7.38 -24.80
N LEU A 274 22.55 -6.57 -23.75
CA LEU A 274 23.80 -5.82 -23.60
C LEU A 274 25.04 -6.72 -23.48
N VAL A 275 24.93 -7.84 -22.75
CA VAL A 275 26.00 -8.84 -22.68
C VAL A 275 26.24 -9.46 -24.05
N MET A 276 25.19 -9.83 -24.78
CA MET A 276 25.34 -10.41 -26.10
C MET A 276 25.90 -9.41 -27.12
N ASN A 277 25.58 -8.12 -27.00
CA ASN A 277 26.19 -7.06 -27.81
C ASN A 277 27.70 -7.00 -27.61
N ALA A 278 28.19 -7.14 -26.37
CA ALA A 278 29.64 -7.24 -26.10
C ALA A 278 30.28 -8.49 -26.73
N VAL A 279 29.51 -9.56 -26.91
CA VAL A 279 29.97 -10.84 -27.47
C VAL A 279 29.91 -10.85 -29.01
N VAL A 280 29.25 -9.89 -29.66
CA VAL A 280 29.12 -9.82 -31.13
C VAL A 280 30.47 -9.84 -31.87
N PRO A 281 31.50 -9.06 -31.48
CA PRO A 281 32.81 -9.12 -32.14
C PRO A 281 33.48 -10.50 -32.06
N LEU A 282 33.16 -11.28 -31.02
CA LEU A 282 33.64 -12.66 -30.86
C LEU A 282 32.85 -13.60 -31.79
N LEU A 283 31.53 -13.46 -31.82
CA LEU A 283 30.65 -14.26 -32.69
C LEU A 283 31.03 -14.07 -34.16
N ASP A 284 31.16 -12.83 -34.62
CA ASP A 284 31.51 -12.59 -36.02
C ASP A 284 32.86 -13.18 -36.41
N LYS A 285 33.84 -13.25 -35.49
CA LYS A 285 35.12 -13.95 -35.74
C LYS A 285 34.96 -15.47 -35.80
N LEU A 286 34.06 -16.04 -35.01
CA LEU A 286 33.78 -17.49 -34.99
C LEU A 286 33.05 -17.96 -36.25
N THR A 287 32.15 -17.13 -36.76
CA THR A 287 31.18 -17.52 -37.80
C THR A 287 31.57 -17.06 -39.21
N ILE A 288 32.73 -16.41 -39.39
CA ILE A 288 33.27 -16.05 -40.72
C ILE A 288 33.26 -17.28 -41.62
N PRO A 289 32.60 -17.27 -42.79
CA PRO A 289 32.52 -18.44 -43.67
C PRO A 289 33.92 -18.87 -44.15
N LEU A 290 34.18 -20.17 -44.14
CA LEU A 290 35.44 -20.73 -44.65
C LEU A 290 35.47 -20.54 -46.17
N LYS A 291 36.30 -19.61 -46.64
CA LYS A 291 36.61 -19.50 -48.07
C LYS A 291 37.69 -20.52 -48.41
N PHE A 292 37.48 -21.28 -49.49
CA PHE A 292 38.41 -22.29 -49.97
C PHE A 292 39.81 -21.68 -50.19
N GLY A 293 40.87 -22.33 -49.69
CA GLY A 293 42.26 -21.90 -49.85
C GLY A 293 42.86 -21.01 -48.74
N PHE A 294 42.10 -20.60 -47.71
CA PHE A 294 42.62 -19.76 -46.61
C PHE A 294 42.81 -20.55 -45.29
N GLY A 295 44.07 -20.75 -44.87
CA GLY A 295 44.41 -21.41 -43.61
C GLY A 295 44.18 -20.58 -42.34
N ALA A 296 44.34 -19.25 -42.45
CA ALA A 296 44.19 -18.31 -41.32
C ALA A 296 42.78 -18.33 -40.69
N ALA A 297 41.75 -18.60 -41.48
CA ALA A 297 40.37 -18.69 -40.97
C ALA A 297 40.15 -19.90 -40.04
N ARG A 298 40.92 -20.98 -40.21
CA ARG A 298 40.83 -22.18 -39.36
C ARG A 298 41.51 -21.96 -38.01
N GLU A 299 42.68 -21.33 -38.01
CA GLU A 299 43.44 -21.02 -36.81
C GLU A 299 42.75 -19.98 -35.93
N VAL A 300 42.21 -18.93 -36.54
CA VAL A 300 41.40 -17.92 -35.83
C VAL A 300 40.17 -18.57 -35.21
N ARG A 301 39.41 -19.38 -35.96
CA ARG A 301 38.26 -20.11 -35.39
C ARG A 301 38.66 -20.98 -34.21
N PHE A 302 39.71 -21.80 -34.34
CA PHE A 302 40.15 -22.68 -33.26
C PHE A 302 40.51 -21.89 -32.00
N ARG A 303 41.34 -20.84 -32.12
CA ARG A 303 41.72 -20.00 -30.98
C ARG A 303 40.51 -19.32 -30.34
N THR A 304 39.59 -18.83 -31.16
CA THR A 304 38.38 -18.18 -30.67
C THR A 304 37.39 -19.16 -30.05
N THR A 305 37.28 -20.39 -30.56
CA THR A 305 36.46 -21.46 -29.97
C THR A 305 37.00 -21.88 -28.61
N VAL A 306 38.32 -22.01 -28.47
CA VAL A 306 38.96 -22.29 -27.17
C VAL A 306 38.63 -21.19 -26.16
N VAL A 307 38.76 -19.92 -26.54
CA VAL A 307 38.40 -18.78 -25.67
C VAL A 307 36.92 -18.81 -25.28
N ALA A 308 36.02 -19.07 -26.23
CA ALA A 308 34.59 -19.16 -25.95
C ALA A 308 34.24 -20.30 -24.99
N VAL A 309 34.84 -21.49 -25.18
CA VAL A 309 34.65 -22.64 -24.29
C VAL A 309 35.19 -22.36 -22.89
N VAL A 310 36.34 -21.70 -22.77
CA VAL A 310 36.90 -21.31 -21.47
C VAL A 310 36.00 -20.30 -20.77
N ILE A 311 35.47 -19.29 -21.47
CA ILE A 311 34.53 -18.32 -20.88
C ILE A 311 33.26 -19.04 -20.41
N ILE A 312 32.68 -19.92 -21.22
CA ILE A 312 31.49 -20.69 -20.84
C ILE A 312 31.78 -21.61 -19.65
N ALA A 313 32.91 -22.29 -19.62
CA ALA A 313 33.29 -23.16 -18.51
C ALA A 313 33.54 -22.37 -17.22
N LEU A 314 34.13 -21.18 -17.32
CA LEU A 314 34.34 -20.29 -16.18
C LEU A 314 33.03 -19.70 -15.67
N THR A 315 32.13 -19.26 -16.55
CA THR A 315 30.81 -18.76 -16.13
C THR A 315 29.94 -19.86 -15.55
N TRP A 316 29.95 -21.06 -16.13
CA TRP A 316 29.22 -22.22 -15.59
C TRP A 316 29.83 -22.70 -14.27
N GLY A 317 31.16 -22.71 -14.15
CA GLY A 317 31.87 -23.00 -12.91
C GLY A 317 31.61 -21.98 -11.81
N ALA A 318 31.61 -20.69 -12.14
CA ALA A 318 31.24 -19.61 -11.23
C ALA A 318 29.77 -19.71 -10.83
N SER A 319 28.87 -20.05 -11.75
CA SER A 319 27.44 -20.22 -11.45
C SER A 319 27.17 -21.45 -10.59
N ALA A 320 27.92 -22.55 -10.78
CA ALA A 320 27.83 -23.73 -9.93
C ALA A 320 28.45 -23.49 -8.55
N LEU A 321 29.44 -22.61 -8.44
CA LEU A 321 29.98 -22.14 -7.17
C LEU A 321 28.99 -21.22 -6.46
N ILE A 322 28.39 -20.25 -7.16
CA ILE A 322 27.34 -19.38 -6.63
C ILE A 322 26.18 -20.23 -6.16
N GLY A 323 25.67 -21.17 -6.97
CA GLY A 323 24.57 -22.06 -6.59
C GLY A 323 24.90 -23.01 -5.42
N LYS A 324 26.16 -23.18 -5.05
CA LYS A 324 26.57 -23.87 -3.82
C LYS A 324 26.69 -22.96 -2.60
N TYR A 325 26.81 -21.65 -2.82
CA TYR A 325 26.91 -20.63 -1.77
C TYR A 325 25.58 -19.90 -1.53
N THR A 326 24.68 -19.85 -2.50
CA THR A 326 23.32 -19.28 -2.39
C THR A 326 22.27 -20.37 -2.11
N ASP A 327 22.54 -21.22 -1.12
CA ASP A 327 21.45 -21.96 -0.43
C ASP A 327 20.70 -21.03 0.56
N ASP A 328 21.08 -19.75 0.63
CA ASP A 328 20.31 -18.70 1.30
C ASP A 328 18.89 -18.69 0.73
N GLY A 329 17.96 -19.15 1.56
CA GLY A 329 16.61 -19.58 1.20
C GLY A 329 15.91 -18.73 0.14
N LYS A 330 15.18 -19.41 -0.74
CA LYS A 330 14.31 -18.79 -1.76
C LYS A 330 13.55 -17.62 -1.12
N PRO A 331 13.51 -16.43 -1.75
CA PRO A 331 12.82 -15.28 -1.18
C PRO A 331 11.37 -15.66 -0.90
N VAL A 332 10.97 -15.57 0.36
CA VAL A 332 9.60 -15.84 0.77
C VAL A 332 8.77 -14.61 0.41
N VAL A 333 7.79 -14.81 -0.47
CA VAL A 333 6.90 -13.74 -0.92
C VAL A 333 5.54 -13.94 -0.26
N ALA A 334 5.11 -12.96 0.52
CA ALA A 334 3.76 -12.89 1.06
C ALA A 334 3.09 -11.62 0.55
N LEU A 335 1.91 -11.76 -0.05
CA LEU A 335 1.06 -10.64 -0.49
C LEU A 335 1.75 -9.61 -1.41
N GLY A 336 2.72 -10.05 -2.21
CA GLY A 336 3.45 -9.19 -3.16
C GLY A 336 4.69 -8.49 -2.59
N THR A 337 5.02 -8.73 -1.32
CA THR A 337 6.22 -8.21 -0.66
C THR A 337 7.21 -9.36 -0.39
N VAL A 338 8.49 -9.14 -0.69
CA VAL A 338 9.56 -10.07 -0.31
C VAL A 338 9.82 -9.90 1.18
N LEU A 339 9.63 -10.96 1.96
CA LEU A 339 9.93 -10.99 3.39
C LEU A 339 11.41 -11.38 3.57
N PRO A 340 12.26 -10.52 4.16
CA PRO A 340 13.66 -10.85 4.41
C PRO A 340 13.79 -11.70 5.68
N ILE A 341 13.22 -12.92 5.64
CA ILE A 341 13.12 -13.83 6.79
C ILE A 341 14.49 -14.16 7.38
N ALA A 342 15.47 -14.48 6.52
CA ALA A 342 16.81 -14.81 6.97
C ALA A 342 17.53 -13.61 7.64
N GLU A 343 17.23 -12.38 7.23
CA GLU A 343 17.81 -11.17 7.83
C GLU A 343 17.25 -10.95 9.25
N TYR A 344 15.94 -11.10 9.43
CA TYR A 344 15.30 -10.95 10.73
C TYR A 344 15.61 -12.10 11.69
N LEU A 345 15.65 -13.34 11.20
CA LEU A 345 16.02 -14.51 12.01
C LEU A 345 17.53 -14.56 12.30
N GLY A 346 18.36 -13.81 11.56
CA GLY A 346 19.82 -13.83 11.68
C GLY A 346 20.48 -15.14 11.21
N THR A 347 19.71 -16.06 10.63
CA THR A 347 20.16 -17.34 10.11
C THR A 347 19.37 -17.75 8.87
N VAL A 348 20.01 -18.52 8.01
CA VAL A 348 19.39 -19.18 6.85
C VAL A 348 18.90 -20.59 7.17
N ASP A 349 19.38 -21.16 8.27
CA ASP A 349 18.97 -22.47 8.80
C ASP A 349 17.72 -22.31 9.68
N TYR A 350 16.59 -22.00 9.06
CA TYR A 350 15.28 -21.97 9.72
C TYR A 350 14.38 -23.09 9.20
N VAL A 351 13.50 -23.59 10.08
CA VAL A 351 12.49 -24.60 9.77
C VAL A 351 11.18 -23.89 9.44
N VAL A 352 10.46 -24.42 8.44
CA VAL A 352 9.12 -23.95 8.09
C VAL A 352 8.09 -24.88 8.71
N GLU A 353 7.31 -24.37 9.65
CA GLU A 353 6.26 -25.12 10.33
C GLU A 353 4.88 -24.54 10.01
N GLN A 354 3.89 -25.41 9.84
CA GLN A 354 2.51 -25.00 9.58
C GLN A 354 1.61 -25.39 10.74
N PHE A 355 0.88 -24.42 11.28
CA PHE A 355 -0.08 -24.64 12.35
C PHE A 355 -1.31 -23.74 12.15
N LYS A 356 -2.51 -24.34 12.20
CA LYS A 356 -3.81 -23.64 12.02
C LYS A 356 -3.81 -22.64 10.84
N ASP A 357 -3.35 -23.07 9.67
CA ASP A 357 -3.25 -22.26 8.44
C ASP A 357 -2.26 -21.07 8.48
N VAL A 358 -1.43 -20.96 9.52
CA VAL A 358 -0.33 -19.99 9.61
C VAL A 358 1.00 -20.72 9.33
N THR A 359 1.85 -20.08 8.55
CA THR A 359 3.21 -20.57 8.28
C THR A 359 4.20 -19.81 9.15
N TYR A 360 4.92 -20.55 10.00
CA TYR A 360 5.96 -20.06 10.90
C TYR A 360 7.33 -20.40 10.35
N TYR A 361 8.24 -19.44 10.44
CA TYR A 361 9.64 -19.57 10.05
C TYR A 361 10.48 -19.47 11.31
N VAL A 362 11.03 -20.59 11.76
CA VAL A 362 11.59 -20.72 13.11
C VAL A 362 13.06 -21.07 13.06
N ALA A 363 13.88 -20.29 13.76
CA ALA A 363 15.30 -20.56 13.95
C ALA A 363 15.50 -21.28 15.29
N TYR A 364 16.10 -22.47 15.24
CA TYR A 364 16.43 -23.27 16.41
C TYR A 364 17.92 -23.20 16.74
N GLN A 365 18.25 -23.19 18.04
CA GLN A 365 19.60 -23.41 18.54
C GLN A 365 19.51 -24.35 19.74
N ASP A 366 20.24 -25.48 19.69
CA ASP A 366 20.25 -26.49 20.75
C ASP A 366 18.84 -26.95 21.18
N ASP A 367 17.96 -27.22 20.20
CA ASP A 367 16.53 -27.59 20.37
C ASP A 367 15.63 -26.53 21.04
N ALA A 368 16.14 -25.31 21.29
CA ALA A 368 15.34 -24.17 21.73
C ALA A 368 15.05 -23.20 20.57
N ILE A 369 13.87 -22.58 20.60
CA ILE A 369 13.50 -21.52 19.65
C ILE A 369 14.31 -20.26 20.00
N VAL A 370 15.05 -19.72 19.04
CA VAL A 370 15.78 -18.46 19.21
C VAL A 370 14.96 -17.30 18.66
N LYS A 371 14.38 -17.49 17.47
CA LYS A 371 13.51 -16.50 16.81
C LYS A 371 12.46 -17.19 15.94
N ALA A 372 11.32 -16.54 15.79
CA ALA A 372 10.29 -16.95 14.85
C ALA A 372 9.74 -15.77 14.08
N ALA A 373 9.46 -15.96 12.79
CA ALA A 373 8.83 -14.99 11.93
C ALA A 373 7.54 -15.58 11.34
N PHE A 374 6.47 -14.79 11.27
CA PHE A 374 5.19 -15.24 10.74
C PHE A 374 4.32 -14.06 10.29
N THR A 375 3.28 -14.35 9.51
CA THR A 375 2.32 -13.36 9.05
C THR A 375 1.01 -13.49 9.80
N GLY A 376 0.46 -12.37 10.25
CA GLY A 376 -0.87 -12.30 10.84
C GLY A 376 -1.87 -11.55 9.96
N GLN A 377 -3.15 -11.70 10.31
CA GLN A 377 -4.24 -11.00 9.64
C GLN A 377 -5.28 -10.56 10.67
N SER A 378 -5.82 -9.35 10.47
CA SER A 378 -7.00 -8.87 11.17
C SER A 378 -7.95 -8.15 10.22
N THR A 379 -9.16 -7.83 10.70
CA THR A 379 -10.18 -7.12 9.92
C THR A 379 -10.23 -5.67 10.37
N GLY A 380 -9.74 -4.75 9.52
CA GLY A 380 -9.81 -3.30 9.69
C GLY A 380 -11.18 -2.72 9.31
N PHE A 381 -11.25 -1.40 9.17
CA PHE A 381 -12.50 -0.70 8.86
C PHE A 381 -12.99 -0.99 7.43
N ASN A 382 -12.09 -0.97 6.45
CA ASN A 382 -12.44 -1.13 5.03
C ASN A 382 -12.06 -2.51 4.46
N GLY A 383 -11.35 -3.34 5.24
CA GLY A 383 -10.98 -4.68 4.81
C GLY A 383 -9.88 -5.32 5.66
N PRO A 384 -9.31 -6.44 5.21
CA PRO A 384 -8.27 -7.12 5.96
C PRO A 384 -6.97 -6.30 6.01
N ILE A 385 -6.34 -6.33 7.18
CA ILE A 385 -4.99 -5.81 7.41
C ILE A 385 -4.09 -7.03 7.58
N HIS A 386 -3.10 -7.15 6.69
CA HIS A 386 -2.09 -8.18 6.75
C HIS A 386 -0.78 -7.59 7.25
N PHE A 387 -0.15 -8.29 8.19
CA PHE A 387 1.07 -7.82 8.82
C PHE A 387 2.07 -8.96 9.04
N PHE A 388 3.31 -8.57 9.23
CA PHE A 388 4.45 -9.44 9.45
C PHE A 388 5.02 -9.18 10.84
N LEU A 389 5.27 -10.26 11.59
CA LEU A 389 5.80 -10.24 12.94
C LEU A 389 7.08 -11.06 13.01
N VAL A 390 8.02 -10.59 13.81
CA VAL A 390 9.21 -11.31 14.23
C VAL A 390 9.25 -11.27 15.75
N VAL A 391 9.36 -12.44 16.36
CA VAL A 391 9.44 -12.62 17.80
C VAL A 391 10.71 -13.38 18.18
N ASP A 392 11.18 -13.16 19.40
CA ASP A 392 12.28 -13.94 19.98
C ASP A 392 11.80 -15.29 20.56
N GLY A 393 12.72 -16.04 21.17
CA GLY A 393 12.46 -17.32 21.82
C GLY A 393 11.53 -17.26 23.03
N ASP A 394 11.33 -16.08 23.60
CA ASP A 394 10.39 -15.84 24.71
C ASP A 394 9.08 -15.22 24.18
N GLY A 395 8.90 -15.10 22.86
CA GLY A 395 7.69 -14.56 22.24
C GLY A 395 7.54 -13.04 22.36
N VAL A 396 8.63 -12.32 22.65
CA VAL A 396 8.69 -10.85 22.65
C VAL A 396 8.82 -10.35 21.21
N ILE A 397 8.04 -9.34 20.84
CA ILE A 397 8.06 -8.76 19.49
C ILE A 397 9.34 -7.94 19.28
N GLU A 398 10.18 -8.37 18.34
CA GLU A 398 11.34 -7.61 17.86
C GLU A 398 11.03 -6.75 16.63
N HIS A 399 10.07 -7.18 15.81
CA HIS A 399 9.70 -6.44 14.60
C HIS A 399 8.24 -6.63 14.22
N VAL A 400 7.61 -5.54 13.77
CA VAL A 400 6.27 -5.55 13.19
C VAL A 400 6.21 -4.64 11.96
N SER A 401 5.53 -5.10 10.90
CA SER A 401 5.25 -4.27 9.72
C SER A 401 3.92 -4.64 9.07
N VAL A 402 3.26 -3.65 8.46
CA VAL A 402 2.04 -3.87 7.68
C VAL A 402 2.42 -4.21 6.25
N LEU A 403 1.98 -5.38 5.77
CA LEU A 403 2.25 -5.86 4.40
C LEU A 403 1.23 -5.33 3.40
N ALA A 404 -0.06 -5.36 3.76
CA ALA A 404 -1.16 -4.92 2.91
C ALA A 404 -2.37 -4.50 3.75
N HIS A 405 -3.09 -3.46 3.32
CA HIS A 405 -4.32 -3.00 3.96
C HIS A 405 -5.26 -2.34 2.94
N LYS A 406 -6.54 -2.17 3.31
CA LYS A 406 -7.55 -1.43 2.52
C LYS A 406 -8.06 -0.16 3.20
N GLU A 407 -7.43 0.25 4.30
CA GLU A 407 -7.81 1.43 5.09
C GLU A 407 -7.71 2.76 4.33
N ASP A 408 -8.50 3.75 4.76
CA ASP A 408 -8.57 5.07 4.11
C ASP A 408 -7.25 5.85 4.17
N PRO A 409 -6.77 6.43 3.04
CA PRO A 409 -5.59 7.28 3.02
C PRO A 409 -5.73 8.50 3.95
N GLY A 410 -4.75 8.72 4.81
CA GLY A 410 -4.70 9.88 5.71
C GLY A 410 -5.41 9.69 7.06
N LEU A 411 -6.19 8.61 7.23
CA LEU A 411 -6.80 8.19 8.50
C LEU A 411 -6.30 6.80 8.88
N GLY A 412 -7.00 5.74 8.46
CA GLY A 412 -6.69 4.36 8.82
C GLY A 412 -5.37 3.85 8.24
N ALA A 413 -4.90 4.39 7.11
CA ALA A 413 -3.58 4.08 6.56
C ALA A 413 -2.42 4.50 7.49
N ARG A 414 -2.68 5.30 8.54
CA ARG A 414 -1.64 5.68 9.51
C ARG A 414 -1.15 4.50 10.37
N ILE A 415 -1.80 3.35 10.35
CA ILE A 415 -1.29 2.11 10.97
C ILE A 415 0.07 1.67 10.41
N THR A 416 0.48 2.18 9.24
CA THR A 416 1.81 1.90 8.66
C THR A 416 2.89 2.87 9.15
N GLN A 417 2.56 3.84 10.01
CA GLN A 417 3.53 4.81 10.51
C GLN A 417 4.45 4.16 11.55
N VAL A 418 5.74 4.49 11.46
CA VAL A 418 6.78 3.95 12.34
C VAL A 418 6.44 4.19 13.82
N GLY A 419 6.00 5.39 14.19
CA GLY A 419 5.67 5.71 15.59
C GLY A 419 4.47 4.97 16.17
N PHE A 420 3.57 4.41 15.34
CA PHE A 420 2.51 3.52 15.82
C PHE A 420 3.02 2.08 15.96
N LEU A 421 3.79 1.60 14.98
CA LEU A 421 4.34 0.25 14.96
C LEU A 421 5.41 0.01 16.05
N GLU A 422 6.23 1.02 16.37
CA GLU A 422 7.25 0.94 17.42
C GLU A 422 6.66 0.67 18.81
N GLN A 423 5.38 1.00 19.03
CA GLN A 423 4.71 0.74 20.31
C GLN A 423 4.51 -0.75 20.58
N PHE A 424 4.59 -1.61 19.56
CA PHE A 424 4.44 -3.06 19.70
C PHE A 424 5.77 -3.77 19.97
N ILE A 425 6.90 -3.08 19.82
CA ILE A 425 8.22 -3.64 20.07
C ILE A 425 8.40 -3.82 21.58
N ASP A 426 9.11 -4.86 21.99
CA ASP A 426 9.34 -5.24 23.39
C ASP A 426 8.06 -5.65 24.16
N LYS A 427 6.97 -5.98 23.46
CA LYS A 427 5.74 -6.53 24.04
C LYS A 427 5.59 -8.02 23.76
N ASP A 428 4.92 -8.73 24.65
CA ASP A 428 4.74 -10.20 24.63
C ASP A 428 3.25 -10.59 24.73
N VAL A 429 2.95 -11.89 24.89
CA VAL A 429 1.57 -12.39 25.03
C VAL A 429 0.88 -11.96 26.33
N ASN A 430 1.66 -11.60 27.36
CA ASN A 430 1.14 -11.17 28.67
C ASN A 430 0.82 -9.67 28.69
N SER A 431 1.34 -8.92 27.74
CA SER A 431 1.05 -7.50 27.56
C SER A 431 -0.41 -7.31 27.18
N ALA A 432 -1.08 -6.27 27.70
CA ALA A 432 -2.50 -6.08 27.46
C ALA A 432 -2.80 -5.87 25.97
N LEU A 433 -1.90 -5.15 25.27
CA LEU A 433 -2.02 -4.82 23.83
C LEU A 433 -3.36 -4.15 23.50
N VAL A 434 -3.90 -3.39 24.47
CA VAL A 434 -5.17 -2.66 24.36
C VAL A 434 -4.91 -1.19 24.09
N ILE A 435 -5.76 -0.60 23.25
CA ILE A 435 -5.73 0.84 22.99
C ILE A 435 -6.25 1.58 24.22
N SER A 436 -5.50 2.60 24.64
CA SER A 436 -5.65 3.42 25.86
C SER A 436 -4.83 2.95 27.06
N ASP A 437 -4.52 1.67 27.17
CA ASP A 437 -3.65 1.16 28.24
C ASP A 437 -2.19 1.17 27.78
N ASP A 438 -1.89 0.30 26.81
CA ASP A 438 -0.53 -0.08 26.42
C ASP A 438 -0.12 0.49 25.05
N ILE A 439 -1.10 0.88 24.25
CA ILE A 439 -0.96 1.35 22.87
C ILE A 439 -1.77 2.65 22.71
N GLU A 440 -1.13 3.68 22.20
CA GLU A 440 -1.77 4.94 21.80
C GLU A 440 -2.52 4.75 20.48
N GLY A 441 -3.84 5.00 20.52
CA GLY A 441 -4.69 4.89 19.33
C GLY A 441 -4.49 6.07 18.37
N LEU A 442 -4.66 5.82 17.07
CA LEU A 442 -4.57 6.88 16.07
C LEU A 442 -5.83 7.74 16.04
N THR A 443 -5.68 9.06 16.22
CA THR A 443 -6.78 10.02 16.17
C THR A 443 -7.54 9.94 14.83
N GLY A 444 -8.85 9.68 14.91
CA GLY A 444 -9.72 9.53 13.74
C GLY A 444 -9.66 8.15 13.07
N ALA A 445 -8.81 7.24 13.55
CA ALA A 445 -8.65 5.88 13.02
C ALA A 445 -8.73 4.82 14.13
N THR A 446 -9.67 5.00 15.06
CA THR A 446 -9.83 4.13 16.25
C THR A 446 -10.12 2.68 15.87
N ILE A 447 -10.96 2.44 14.84
CA ILE A 447 -11.32 1.09 14.39
C ILE A 447 -10.10 0.36 13.83
N SER A 448 -9.38 1.00 12.90
CA SER A 448 -8.17 0.46 12.28
C SER A 448 -7.08 0.18 13.32
N SER A 449 -6.90 1.09 14.28
CA SER A 449 -5.90 0.94 15.33
C SER A 449 -6.25 -0.26 16.23
N ARG A 450 -7.50 -0.37 16.69
CA ARG A 450 -7.94 -1.48 17.57
C ARG A 450 -7.86 -2.82 16.85
N ALA A 451 -8.28 -2.87 15.59
CA ALA A 451 -8.20 -4.07 14.75
C ALA A 451 -6.76 -4.53 14.54
N PHE A 452 -5.81 -3.60 14.40
CA PHE A 452 -4.40 -3.95 14.30
C PHE A 452 -3.88 -4.53 15.62
N ALA A 453 -4.13 -3.85 16.74
CA ALA A 453 -3.66 -4.28 18.06
C ALA A 453 -4.22 -5.66 18.47
N SER A 454 -5.52 -5.89 18.28
CA SER A 454 -6.15 -7.19 18.54
C SER A 454 -5.63 -8.29 17.60
N GLY A 455 -5.34 -7.94 16.34
CA GLY A 455 -4.72 -8.83 15.38
C GLY A 455 -3.35 -9.33 15.83
N VAL A 456 -2.49 -8.40 16.29
CA VAL A 456 -1.15 -8.73 16.80
C VAL A 456 -1.25 -9.64 18.01
N ARG A 457 -2.11 -9.29 18.99
CA ARG A 457 -2.35 -10.12 20.18
C ARG A 457 -2.77 -11.55 19.83
N ARG A 458 -3.79 -11.71 18.99
CA ARG A 458 -4.27 -13.03 18.55
C ARG A 458 -3.17 -13.83 17.83
N SER A 459 -2.30 -13.14 17.09
CA SER A 459 -1.20 -13.80 16.38
C SER A 459 -0.11 -14.29 17.35
N LEU A 460 0.15 -13.56 18.43
CA LEU A 460 1.03 -14.02 19.52
C LEU A 460 0.42 -15.21 20.28
N GLU A 461 -0.87 -15.15 20.63
CA GLU A 461 -1.57 -16.26 21.29
C GLU A 461 -1.52 -17.54 20.43
N ASN A 462 -1.72 -17.41 19.12
CA ASN A 462 -1.58 -18.52 18.17
C ASN A 462 -0.16 -19.07 18.14
N PHE A 463 0.87 -18.21 18.11
CA PHE A 463 2.27 -18.61 18.18
C PHE A 463 2.57 -19.39 19.46
N TYR A 464 2.15 -18.88 20.62
CA TYR A 464 2.31 -19.56 21.89
C TYR A 464 1.62 -20.93 21.93
N SER A 465 0.40 -21.01 21.41
CA SER A 465 -0.34 -22.28 21.32
C SER A 465 0.33 -23.30 20.39
N ALA A 466 1.08 -22.84 19.38
CA ALA A 466 1.75 -23.71 18.41
C ALA A 466 3.05 -24.31 18.96
N PHE A 467 3.82 -23.53 19.73
CA PHE A 467 5.19 -23.89 20.13
C PHE A 467 5.38 -24.21 21.61
N TYR A 468 4.56 -23.64 22.49
CA TYR A 468 4.68 -23.78 23.95
C TYR A 468 3.47 -24.47 24.61
N GLY A 469 2.47 -24.89 23.82
CA GLY A 469 1.28 -25.56 24.34
C GLY A 469 1.53 -27.02 24.75
N SER A 470 1.57 -27.30 26.06
CA SER A 470 1.39 -28.63 26.65
C SER A 470 0.24 -28.58 27.67
N ASP A 471 -0.90 -29.23 27.37
CA ASP A 471 -2.04 -29.60 28.25
C ASP A 471 -2.47 -28.65 29.40
N GLU A 472 -2.09 -27.39 29.37
CA GLU A 472 -2.71 -26.30 30.14
C GLU A 472 -3.42 -25.43 29.12
N GLU A 473 -4.74 -25.28 29.29
CA GLU A 473 -5.62 -24.45 28.47
C GLU A 473 -5.17 -22.99 28.56
N VAL A 474 -4.21 -22.62 27.72
CA VAL A 474 -3.85 -21.23 27.50
C VAL A 474 -4.91 -20.62 26.58
N GLY A 475 -5.85 -19.91 27.21
CA GLY A 475 -6.56 -18.79 26.57
C GLY A 475 -8.02 -19.00 26.17
N GLY A 476 -8.73 -19.98 26.75
CA GLY A 476 -10.18 -20.12 26.63
C GLY A 476 -10.85 -20.13 28.00
N TRP A 477 -12.10 -19.66 28.07
CA TRP A 477 -12.91 -19.85 29.29
C TRP A 477 -13.24 -21.33 29.45
N ALA A 478 -13.29 -21.85 30.68
CA ALA A 478 -13.68 -23.24 30.89
C ALA A 478 -15.10 -23.48 30.35
N ASP A 479 -15.33 -24.62 29.72
CA ASP A 479 -16.65 -24.96 29.19
C ASP A 479 -17.70 -25.07 30.31
N GLY A 480 -18.84 -24.40 30.13
CA GLY A 480 -19.90 -24.36 31.13
C GLY A 480 -20.87 -23.19 30.97
N ASN A 481 -21.90 -23.17 31.83
CA ASN A 481 -22.86 -22.06 31.92
C ASN A 481 -22.51 -21.19 33.12
N TYR A 482 -22.35 -19.90 32.89
CA TYR A 482 -21.99 -18.90 33.88
C TYR A 482 -23.10 -17.88 34.01
N THR A 483 -23.41 -17.47 35.24
CA THR A 483 -24.40 -16.41 35.49
C THR A 483 -23.79 -15.33 36.35
N ALA A 484 -24.08 -14.07 36.01
CA ALA A 484 -23.69 -12.94 36.83
C ALA A 484 -24.78 -11.87 36.82
N THR A 485 -24.97 -11.26 37.98
CA THR A 485 -25.88 -10.13 38.18
C THR A 485 -25.07 -8.88 38.45
N VAL A 486 -25.37 -7.80 37.73
CA VAL A 486 -24.76 -6.49 37.90
C VAL A 486 -25.85 -5.43 38.03
N GLN A 487 -25.51 -4.30 38.65
CA GLN A 487 -26.43 -3.17 38.72
C GLN A 487 -26.41 -2.41 37.38
N SER A 488 -27.56 -2.33 36.72
CA SER A 488 -27.79 -1.47 35.55
C SER A 488 -28.61 -0.24 35.96
N PHE A 489 -28.96 0.60 34.98
CA PHE A 489 -29.61 1.89 35.17
C PHE A 489 -30.96 1.79 35.91
N GLY A 490 -31.84 0.85 35.54
CA GLY A 490 -33.17 0.65 36.15
C GLY A 490 -33.22 -0.43 37.24
N GLY A 491 -32.09 -1.08 37.57
CA GLY A 491 -32.03 -2.11 38.60
C GLY A 491 -31.07 -3.25 38.27
N PRO A 492 -31.18 -4.41 38.96
CA PRO A 492 -30.33 -5.55 38.69
C PRO A 492 -30.56 -6.10 37.28
N LEU A 493 -29.46 -6.43 36.61
CA LEU A 493 -29.40 -7.03 35.29
C LEU A 493 -28.61 -8.33 35.39
N THR A 494 -29.23 -9.44 35.03
CA THR A 494 -28.65 -10.80 35.12
C THR A 494 -28.42 -11.36 33.72
N VAL A 495 -27.20 -11.83 33.46
CA VAL A 495 -26.80 -12.44 32.18
C VAL A 495 -26.34 -13.88 32.41
N GLU A 496 -26.75 -14.78 31.51
CA GLU A 496 -26.25 -16.14 31.39
C GLU A 496 -25.34 -16.24 30.15
N VAL A 497 -24.17 -16.84 30.33
CA VAL A 497 -23.12 -17.02 29.32
C VAL A 497 -22.81 -18.50 29.22
N GLU A 498 -22.92 -19.07 28.03
CA GLU A 498 -22.53 -20.44 27.74
C GLU A 498 -21.19 -20.44 27.01
N VAL A 499 -20.27 -21.28 27.47
CA VAL A 499 -18.95 -21.47 26.88
C VAL A 499 -18.82 -22.92 26.42
N THR A 500 -18.44 -23.12 25.15
CA THR A 500 -18.14 -24.44 24.59
C THR A 500 -16.85 -24.41 23.74
N ASN A 501 -16.00 -25.41 23.94
CA ASN A 501 -14.64 -25.50 23.41
C ASN A 501 -13.80 -24.23 23.62
N GLY A 502 -13.92 -23.58 24.79
CA GLY A 502 -13.14 -22.38 25.12
C GLY A 502 -13.65 -21.07 24.51
N ALA A 503 -14.83 -21.06 23.87
CA ALA A 503 -15.41 -19.89 23.23
C ALA A 503 -16.86 -19.63 23.69
N ILE A 504 -17.27 -18.35 23.71
CA ILE A 504 -18.63 -17.94 24.09
C ILE A 504 -19.61 -18.39 23.00
N SER A 505 -20.44 -19.38 23.29
CA SER A 505 -21.43 -19.90 22.36
C SER A 505 -22.77 -19.17 22.43
N SER A 506 -23.16 -18.71 23.61
CA SER A 506 -24.39 -17.94 23.78
C SER A 506 -24.28 -16.95 24.95
N VAL A 507 -24.97 -15.82 24.81
CA VAL A 507 -25.13 -14.81 25.86
C VAL A 507 -26.60 -14.42 25.89
N THR A 508 -27.25 -14.56 27.05
CA THR A 508 -28.68 -14.30 27.21
C THR A 508 -28.91 -13.41 28.42
N VAL A 509 -29.64 -12.30 28.24
CA VAL A 509 -30.09 -11.44 29.35
C VAL A 509 -31.34 -12.08 29.97
N VAL A 510 -31.22 -12.60 31.18
CA VAL A 510 -32.26 -13.36 31.89
C VAL A 510 -33.20 -12.43 32.66
N GLU A 511 -32.65 -11.37 33.24
CA GLU A 511 -33.38 -10.40 34.05
C GLU A 511 -32.86 -8.99 33.74
N ASN A 512 -33.79 -8.05 33.55
CA ASN A 512 -33.49 -6.65 33.27
C ASN A 512 -34.61 -5.79 33.86
N SER A 513 -34.22 -4.69 34.53
CA SER A 513 -35.14 -3.71 35.11
C SER A 513 -35.03 -2.33 34.45
N ASP A 514 -34.30 -2.22 33.33
CA ASP A 514 -34.08 -0.97 32.59
C ASP A 514 -35.30 -0.59 31.74
N THR A 515 -35.42 0.70 31.43
CA THR A 515 -36.50 1.27 30.60
C THR A 515 -36.54 0.60 29.22
N PRO A 516 -37.61 -0.13 28.85
CA PRO A 516 -37.62 -0.99 27.66
C PRO A 516 -37.34 -0.27 26.32
N VAL A 517 -37.75 0.99 26.20
CA VAL A 517 -37.58 1.80 24.97
C VAL A 517 -36.11 2.17 24.73
N ILE A 518 -35.33 2.33 25.82
CA ILE A 518 -33.93 2.75 25.79
C ILE A 518 -33.01 1.52 25.78
N ALA A 519 -33.31 0.52 26.61
CA ALA A 519 -32.50 -0.68 26.77
C ALA A 519 -32.67 -1.73 25.65
N GLY A 520 -33.83 -1.74 24.97
CA GLY A 520 -34.16 -2.76 23.95
C GLY A 520 -33.09 -3.00 22.89
N PRO A 521 -32.55 -1.95 22.23
CA PRO A 521 -31.48 -2.11 21.25
C PRO A 521 -30.22 -2.79 21.82
N ALA A 522 -29.84 -2.46 23.07
CA ALA A 522 -28.67 -3.03 23.74
C ALA A 522 -28.87 -4.50 24.06
N ILE A 523 -30.03 -4.86 24.60
CA ILE A 523 -30.40 -6.25 24.93
C ILE A 523 -30.41 -7.13 23.68
N ASP A 524 -30.86 -6.62 22.53
CA ASP A 524 -31.00 -7.41 21.30
C ASP A 524 -29.69 -7.58 20.50
N THR A 525 -28.75 -6.64 20.66
CA THR A 525 -27.58 -6.51 19.76
C THR A 525 -26.26 -6.79 20.45
N ILE A 526 -26.07 -6.36 21.71
CA ILE A 526 -24.81 -6.56 22.44
C ILE A 526 -24.49 -8.04 22.64
N PRO A 527 -25.44 -8.92 23.06
CA PRO A 527 -25.14 -10.34 23.21
C PRO A 527 -24.67 -11.01 21.91
N LYS A 528 -25.26 -10.63 20.76
CA LYS A 528 -24.85 -11.14 19.44
C LYS A 528 -23.45 -10.69 19.07
N ARG A 529 -23.11 -9.42 19.32
CA ARG A 529 -21.78 -8.87 19.08
C ARG A 529 -20.73 -9.59 19.94
N ILE A 530 -21.06 -9.91 21.19
CA ILE A 530 -20.15 -10.62 22.10
C ILE A 530 -19.84 -12.02 21.58
N VAL A 531 -20.87 -12.75 21.13
CA VAL A 531 -20.70 -14.08 20.52
C VAL A 531 -19.92 -14.00 19.20
N GLU A 532 -20.23 -13.05 18.32
CA GLU A 532 -19.53 -12.87 17.05
C GLU A 532 -18.06 -12.45 17.21
N ALA A 533 -17.77 -11.59 18.19
CA ALA A 533 -16.42 -11.13 18.49
C ALA A 533 -15.63 -12.11 19.38
N ASN A 534 -16.31 -13.09 19.99
CA ASN A 534 -15.80 -13.94 21.06
C ASN A 534 -15.07 -13.13 22.15
N SER A 535 -15.66 -12.00 22.55
CA SER A 535 -15.10 -11.05 23.51
C SER A 535 -16.23 -10.29 24.21
N TYR A 536 -16.11 -10.09 25.52
CA TYR A 536 -17.06 -9.27 26.28
C TYR A 536 -16.86 -7.75 26.04
N GLU A 537 -15.79 -7.33 25.37
CA GLU A 537 -15.49 -5.93 25.04
C GLU A 537 -15.95 -5.59 23.63
N VAL A 538 -17.22 -5.17 23.50
CA VAL A 538 -17.83 -4.79 22.23
C VAL A 538 -18.27 -3.33 22.24
N GLU A 539 -18.56 -2.77 21.07
CA GLU A 539 -19.00 -1.38 21.00
C GLU A 539 -20.42 -1.23 21.60
N ALA A 540 -20.55 -0.32 22.56
CA ALA A 540 -21.82 0.07 23.16
C ALA A 540 -22.76 0.72 22.13
N ILE A 541 -24.07 0.61 22.35
CA ILE A 541 -25.05 1.19 21.44
C ILE A 541 -25.34 2.63 21.85
N SER A 542 -25.25 3.55 20.88
CA SER A 542 -25.61 4.96 21.06
C SER A 542 -27.03 5.11 21.60
N GLY A 543 -27.15 5.75 22.76
CA GLY A 543 -28.42 5.98 23.46
C GLY A 543 -28.90 4.80 24.31
N ALA A 544 -28.05 3.80 24.54
CA ALA A 544 -28.25 2.68 25.47
C ALA A 544 -26.92 2.26 26.11
N THR A 545 -26.03 3.23 26.37
CA THR A 545 -24.64 2.98 26.73
C THR A 545 -24.54 2.30 28.09
N VAL A 546 -25.29 2.79 29.09
CA VAL A 546 -25.28 2.23 30.45
C VAL A 546 -25.73 0.76 30.47
N THR A 547 -26.81 0.43 29.75
CA THR A 547 -27.26 -0.97 29.61
C THR A 547 -26.24 -1.81 28.83
N SER A 548 -25.61 -1.24 27.80
CA SER A 548 -24.58 -1.94 27.01
C SER A 548 -23.37 -2.29 27.90
N GLU A 549 -22.89 -1.33 28.68
CA GLU A 549 -21.78 -1.50 29.62
C GLU A 549 -22.14 -2.47 30.75
N ALA A 550 -23.37 -2.43 31.25
CA ALA A 550 -23.86 -3.39 32.23
C ALA A 550 -23.84 -4.82 31.68
N ILE A 551 -24.31 -5.05 30.44
CA ILE A 551 -24.25 -6.38 29.82
C ILE A 551 -22.79 -6.84 29.68
N MET A 552 -21.90 -5.98 29.18
CA MET A 552 -20.46 -6.31 29.03
C MET A 552 -19.81 -6.64 30.37
N LYS A 553 -20.11 -5.85 31.42
CA LYS A 553 -19.62 -6.08 32.79
C LYS A 553 -20.19 -7.34 33.40
N ALA A 554 -21.46 -7.68 33.15
CA ALA A 554 -22.06 -8.93 33.59
C ALA A 554 -21.36 -10.13 32.94
N VAL A 555 -21.14 -10.08 31.63
CA VAL A 555 -20.41 -11.15 30.92
C VAL A 555 -18.98 -11.26 31.44
N LYS A 556 -18.27 -10.14 31.64
CA LYS A 556 -16.95 -10.13 32.26
C LYS A 556 -16.97 -10.83 33.62
N ASN A 557 -17.87 -10.42 34.52
CA ASN A 557 -17.97 -11.00 35.86
C ASN A 557 -18.32 -12.49 35.81
N ALA A 558 -19.23 -12.91 34.93
CA ALA A 558 -19.59 -14.31 34.75
C ALA A 558 -18.36 -15.16 34.37
N LEU A 559 -17.46 -14.60 33.56
CA LEU A 559 -16.29 -15.27 33.03
C LEU A 559 -15.03 -15.18 33.92
N THR A 560 -14.94 -14.18 34.82
CA THR A 560 -13.77 -13.97 35.69
C THR A 560 -13.88 -14.58 37.09
N THR A 561 -15.06 -15.07 37.52
CA THR A 561 -15.27 -15.60 38.88
C THR A 561 -14.65 -17.01 39.09
N GLN A 562 -13.68 -17.43 38.28
CA GLN A 562 -12.91 -18.67 38.46
C GLN A 562 -11.43 -18.46 38.83
N SER A 563 -10.94 -17.22 38.94
CA SER A 563 -9.61 -16.94 39.50
C SER A 563 -9.75 -16.49 40.96
N ASP A 564 -9.65 -17.43 41.90
CA ASP A 564 -9.81 -17.18 43.34
C ASP A 564 -8.74 -16.23 43.93
N ASP A 565 -9.17 -15.46 44.94
CA ASP A 565 -8.45 -14.62 45.90
C ASP A 565 -7.75 -13.34 45.41
N ASN A 566 -8.51 -12.24 45.29
CA ASN A 566 -8.33 -11.10 46.21
C ASN A 566 -9.45 -10.06 46.07
N ALA A 567 -10.01 -9.73 47.23
CA ALA A 567 -10.87 -8.59 47.44
C ALA A 567 -10.07 -7.29 47.33
N GLU A 568 -10.12 -6.62 46.19
CA GLU A 568 -9.77 -5.19 46.06
C GLU A 568 -10.14 -4.66 44.66
N VAL A 569 -11.44 -4.45 44.40
CA VAL A 569 -11.93 -3.26 43.67
C VAL A 569 -13.38 -3.00 44.12
N ALA A 570 -13.54 -2.83 45.43
CA ALA A 570 -14.74 -2.28 46.04
C ALA A 570 -14.50 -0.81 46.37
N GLU A 571 -14.03 -0.02 45.40
CA GLU A 571 -13.85 1.43 45.56
C GLU A 571 -13.92 2.18 44.22
N GLU A 572 -14.88 1.84 43.37
CA GLU A 572 -15.36 2.74 42.30
C GLU A 572 -16.83 2.47 41.95
N LEU A 573 -17.60 2.02 42.95
CA LEU A 573 -19.03 1.73 42.86
C LEU A 573 -19.79 2.69 43.78
N ALA A 574 -19.84 3.98 43.42
CA ALA A 574 -20.76 4.95 44.05
C ALA A 574 -20.95 6.27 43.28
N GLU A 575 -21.04 6.30 41.95
CA GLU A 575 -21.74 7.42 41.29
C GLU A 575 -22.70 6.87 40.23
N GLY A 576 -23.85 6.37 40.70
CA GLY A 576 -25.05 6.45 39.87
C GLY A 576 -25.25 7.93 39.52
N LYS A 577 -25.46 8.22 38.23
CA LYS A 577 -25.62 9.59 37.72
C LYS A 577 -26.59 10.38 38.60
N LYS A 578 -26.16 11.58 39.02
CA LYS A 578 -26.88 12.43 39.97
C LYS A 578 -28.27 12.77 39.43
N PRO A 579 -29.35 12.64 40.23
CA PRO A 579 -30.62 13.27 39.88
C PRO A 579 -30.41 14.78 39.74
N PHE A 580 -31.28 15.46 38.99
CA PHE A 580 -31.20 16.92 38.89
C PHE A 580 -31.21 17.54 40.29
N ASP A 581 -30.24 18.40 40.58
CA ASP A 581 -30.22 19.18 41.82
C ASP A 581 -31.17 20.37 41.66
N VAL A 582 -32.46 20.13 41.89
CA VAL A 582 -33.52 21.14 41.77
C VAL A 582 -33.44 22.09 42.97
N GLN A 583 -32.76 23.22 42.79
CA GLN A 583 -32.60 24.26 43.82
C GLN A 583 -33.66 25.37 43.74
N VAL A 584 -34.63 25.20 42.85
CA VAL A 584 -35.73 26.14 42.58
C VAL A 584 -37.07 25.61 43.07
N GLY A 585 -38.00 26.52 43.44
CA GLY A 585 -39.36 26.16 43.83
C GLY A 585 -40.24 25.76 42.64
N ASP A 586 -41.52 25.50 42.87
CA ASP A 586 -42.46 25.24 41.78
C ASP A 586 -42.66 26.51 40.92
N GLY A 587 -42.50 26.39 39.61
CA GLY A 587 -42.49 27.53 38.68
C GLY A 587 -41.89 27.21 37.31
N GLU A 588 -41.83 28.22 36.44
CA GLU A 588 -41.13 28.14 35.15
C GLU A 588 -39.81 28.91 35.24
N TYR A 589 -38.72 28.27 34.83
CA TYR A 589 -37.36 28.80 34.87
C TYR A 589 -36.70 28.72 33.50
N GLU A 590 -35.89 29.72 33.18
CA GLU A 590 -35.19 29.82 31.90
C GLU A 590 -33.69 29.71 32.15
N GLY A 591 -33.04 28.82 31.42
CA GLY A 591 -31.60 28.60 31.47
C GLY A 591 -31.00 28.63 30.07
N VAL A 592 -29.72 28.99 30.00
CA VAL A 592 -29.09 29.32 28.74
C VAL A 592 -27.70 28.68 28.63
N ALA A 593 -27.39 28.10 27.47
CA ALA A 593 -26.08 27.51 27.21
C ALA A 593 -25.59 27.78 25.78
N ASP A 594 -24.28 27.79 25.61
CA ASP A 594 -23.67 27.88 24.28
C ASP A 594 -23.82 26.56 23.54
N SER A 595 -24.35 26.61 22.32
CA SER A 595 -24.51 25.48 21.41
C SER A 595 -23.83 25.75 20.06
N PHE A 596 -23.88 24.77 19.16
CA PHE A 596 -23.14 24.81 17.88
C PHE A 596 -23.53 25.98 16.97
N GLY A 597 -24.81 26.35 16.94
CA GLY A 597 -25.37 27.43 16.11
C GLY A 597 -25.52 28.77 16.84
N GLY A 598 -25.03 28.89 18.08
CA GLY A 598 -25.20 30.05 18.93
C GLY A 598 -25.80 29.69 20.29
N GLN A 599 -26.46 30.65 20.93
CA GLN A 599 -27.01 30.49 22.26
C GLN A 599 -28.32 29.67 22.22
N MET A 600 -28.41 28.63 23.05
CA MET A 600 -29.60 27.80 23.25
C MET A 600 -30.31 28.21 24.53
N THR A 601 -31.62 28.46 24.44
CA THR A 601 -32.47 28.85 25.57
C THR A 601 -33.43 27.73 25.89
N VAL A 602 -33.50 27.32 27.16
CA VAL A 602 -34.35 26.22 27.61
C VAL A 602 -35.25 26.70 28.74
N LYS A 603 -36.56 26.49 28.60
CA LYS A 603 -37.56 26.73 29.63
C LYS A 603 -37.94 25.43 30.30
N VAL A 604 -37.77 25.36 31.61
CA VAL A 604 -38.02 24.19 32.44
C VAL A 604 -39.17 24.51 33.40
N LYS A 605 -40.22 23.69 33.41
CA LYS A 605 -41.33 23.80 34.35
C LYS A 605 -41.17 22.79 35.47
N VAL A 606 -41.20 23.26 36.71
CA VAL A 606 -41.06 22.44 37.93
C VAL A 606 -42.38 22.46 38.69
N GLU A 607 -42.92 21.27 39.01
CA GLU A 607 -44.09 21.09 39.88
C GLU A 607 -43.83 19.96 40.89
N GLY A 608 -44.06 20.21 42.18
CA GLY A 608 -43.79 19.24 43.24
C GLY A 608 -42.32 18.84 43.38
N GLY A 609 -41.39 19.73 43.03
CA GLY A 609 -39.95 19.45 43.03
C GLY A 609 -39.47 18.52 41.91
N LYS A 610 -40.27 18.33 40.86
CA LYS A 610 -39.93 17.52 39.67
C LYS A 610 -40.07 18.34 38.39
N VAL A 611 -39.23 18.05 37.41
CA VAL A 611 -39.33 18.64 36.07
C VAL A 611 -40.50 17.99 35.33
N VAL A 612 -41.52 18.77 34.98
CA VAL A 612 -42.73 18.27 34.30
C VAL A 612 -42.79 18.62 32.82
N ASP A 613 -42.07 19.66 32.40
CA ASP A 613 -42.01 20.08 31.00
C ASP A 613 -40.70 20.80 30.68
N ILE A 614 -40.21 20.64 29.44
CA ILE A 614 -38.98 21.27 28.93
C ILE A 614 -39.26 21.77 27.51
N THR A 615 -39.15 23.08 27.30
CA THR A 615 -39.26 23.71 25.98
C THR A 615 -37.90 24.28 25.57
N VAL A 616 -37.45 23.98 24.35
CA VAL A 616 -36.11 24.35 23.85
C VAL A 616 -36.24 25.29 22.65
N ASP A 617 -35.51 26.41 22.69
CA ASP A 617 -35.32 27.35 21.57
C ASP A 617 -33.83 27.37 21.18
N HIS A 618 -33.53 27.16 19.90
CA HIS A 618 -32.15 27.03 19.41
C HIS A 618 -31.97 27.56 17.99
N THR A 619 -30.75 28.01 17.70
CA THR A 619 -30.30 28.39 16.34
C THR A 619 -29.41 27.33 15.70
N ASP A 620 -29.27 26.16 16.34
CA ASP A 620 -28.51 25.02 15.82
C ASP A 620 -29.06 24.50 14.49
N THR A 621 -28.20 23.75 13.78
CA THR A 621 -28.52 23.16 12.49
C THR A 621 -29.73 22.20 12.61
N PRO A 622 -30.91 22.52 12.01
CA PRO A 622 -32.16 21.82 12.31
C PRO A 622 -32.14 20.31 12.05
N PHE A 623 -31.45 19.87 10.98
CA PHE A 623 -31.39 18.44 10.65
C PHE A 623 -30.59 17.59 11.63
N VAL A 624 -29.78 18.21 12.50
CA VAL A 624 -28.98 17.53 13.55
C VAL A 624 -29.62 17.72 14.92
N ALA A 625 -30.07 18.93 15.23
CA ALA A 625 -30.57 19.30 16.54
C ALA A 625 -31.99 18.78 16.81
N ASP A 626 -32.91 18.93 15.86
CA ASP A 626 -34.33 18.58 16.08
C ASP A 626 -34.54 17.10 16.41
N PRO A 627 -33.90 16.14 15.72
CA PRO A 627 -34.02 14.72 16.08
C PRO A 627 -33.46 14.41 17.46
N ALA A 628 -32.40 15.11 17.86
CA ALA A 628 -31.76 14.92 19.15
C ALA A 628 -32.61 15.45 20.30
N ILE A 629 -33.08 16.71 20.20
CA ILE A 629 -33.95 17.36 21.19
C ILE A 629 -35.26 16.58 21.36
N LYS A 630 -35.87 16.14 20.26
CA LYS A 630 -37.12 15.35 20.29
C LYS A 630 -36.99 14.02 21.04
N ARG A 631 -35.78 13.44 21.07
CA ARG A 631 -35.50 12.19 21.78
C ARG A 631 -35.07 12.43 23.23
N LEU A 632 -34.31 13.49 23.49
CA LEU A 632 -33.74 13.78 24.81
C LEU A 632 -34.75 14.41 25.78
N VAL A 633 -35.61 15.34 25.32
CA VAL A 633 -36.55 16.04 26.20
C VAL A 633 -37.48 15.09 26.98
N PRO A 634 -38.16 14.12 26.34
CA PRO A 634 -38.99 13.17 27.08
C PRO A 634 -38.18 12.31 28.06
N ALA A 635 -36.96 11.93 27.68
CA ALA A 635 -36.09 11.09 28.50
C ALA A 635 -35.62 11.83 29.78
N LEU A 636 -35.30 13.12 29.67
CA LEU A 636 -34.94 13.96 30.83
C LEU A 636 -36.10 14.11 31.82
N ILE A 637 -37.34 14.22 31.31
CA ILE A 637 -38.55 14.32 32.14
C ILE A 637 -38.88 12.99 32.81
N GLU A 638 -38.73 11.87 32.11
CA GLU A 638 -39.00 10.54 32.67
C GLU A 638 -38.00 10.17 33.78
N GLU A 639 -36.71 10.41 33.53
CA GLU A 639 -35.63 9.98 34.41
C GLU A 639 -35.33 10.94 35.56
N GLN A 640 -35.75 12.21 35.46
CA GLN A 640 -35.42 13.26 36.44
C GLN A 640 -33.90 13.38 36.70
N GLY A 641 -33.08 13.12 35.68
CA GLY A 641 -31.62 13.12 35.77
C GLY A 641 -30.92 13.10 34.41
N TYR A 642 -29.58 13.06 34.43
CA TYR A 642 -28.77 13.12 33.22
C TYR A 642 -28.89 11.85 32.36
N VAL A 643 -29.22 12.03 31.08
CA VAL A 643 -29.26 10.97 30.06
C VAL A 643 -28.05 11.06 29.12
N ASP A 644 -27.79 10.02 28.33
CA ASP A 644 -26.65 10.00 27.40
C ASP A 644 -26.85 10.97 26.22
N ALA A 645 -25.77 11.65 25.82
CA ALA A 645 -25.75 12.47 24.62
C ALA A 645 -25.91 11.62 23.35
N ILE A 646 -26.57 12.17 22.33
CA ILE A 646 -26.80 11.47 21.06
C ILE A 646 -25.55 11.60 20.17
N SER A 647 -25.03 10.46 19.68
CA SER A 647 -23.93 10.44 18.72
C SER A 647 -24.29 11.25 17.47
N GLN A 648 -23.38 12.12 17.02
CA GLN A 648 -23.55 13.14 15.96
C GLN A 648 -24.30 14.42 16.35
N ALA A 649 -24.86 14.50 17.56
CA ALA A 649 -25.46 15.74 18.11
C ALA A 649 -24.90 16.05 19.52
N THR A 650 -23.64 15.70 19.78
CA THR A 650 -23.04 15.76 21.12
C THR A 650 -23.04 17.19 21.67
N VAL A 651 -22.65 18.19 20.86
CA VAL A 651 -22.60 19.60 21.29
C VAL A 651 -23.99 20.10 21.67
N THR A 652 -24.99 19.85 20.83
CA THR A 652 -26.39 20.20 21.09
C THR A 652 -26.96 19.46 22.32
N SER A 653 -26.59 18.18 22.50
CA SER A 653 -27.03 17.38 23.65
C SER A 653 -26.46 17.93 24.95
N THR A 654 -25.17 18.25 24.97
CA THR A 654 -24.51 18.84 26.14
C THR A 654 -25.02 20.25 26.43
N ALA A 655 -25.26 21.07 25.40
CA ALA A 655 -25.85 22.40 25.56
C ALA A 655 -27.25 22.33 26.20
N LEU A 656 -28.08 21.37 25.78
CA LEU A 656 -29.39 21.12 26.39
C LEU A 656 -29.27 20.77 27.88
N PHE A 657 -28.33 19.89 28.27
CA PHE A 657 -28.13 19.52 29.67
C PHE A 657 -27.68 20.71 30.51
N ASN A 658 -26.72 21.49 30.00
CA ASN A 658 -26.19 22.66 30.69
C ASN A 658 -27.27 23.75 30.85
N ALA A 659 -28.11 23.97 29.84
CA ALA A 659 -29.20 24.95 29.92
C ALA A 659 -30.32 24.51 30.88
N VAL A 660 -30.60 23.20 30.97
CA VAL A 660 -31.53 22.66 31.98
C VAL A 660 -30.94 22.81 33.39
N GLU A 661 -29.64 22.54 33.58
CA GLU A 661 -28.97 22.74 34.86
C GLU A 661 -28.93 24.22 35.28
N ASP A 662 -28.68 25.13 34.34
CA ASP A 662 -28.72 26.58 34.56
C ASP A 662 -30.13 27.03 35.02
N ALA A 663 -31.19 26.52 34.39
CA ALA A 663 -32.57 26.79 34.77
C ALA A 663 -32.90 26.28 36.20
N LEU A 664 -32.34 25.14 36.60
CA LEU A 664 -32.66 24.47 37.86
C LEU A 664 -31.81 24.93 39.06
N THR A 665 -30.67 25.59 38.81
CA THR A 665 -29.75 26.04 39.87
C THR A 665 -29.87 27.53 40.21
N ALA A 666 -30.74 28.28 39.51
CA ALA A 666 -30.98 29.72 39.71
C ALA A 666 -29.72 30.50 40.11
N LYS A 667 -28.69 30.46 39.26
CA LYS A 667 -27.60 31.42 39.37
C LYS A 667 -28.14 32.77 38.91
N ASP A 668 -28.27 33.69 39.87
CA ASP A 668 -28.33 35.13 39.62
C ASP A 668 -27.41 35.45 38.44
N SER A 669 -28.00 35.96 37.36
CA SER A 669 -27.32 36.35 36.13
C SER A 669 -26.35 37.50 36.43
N GLY A 670 -25.16 37.16 36.91
CA GLY A 670 -24.06 38.05 37.17
C GLY A 670 -22.81 37.45 36.56
N SER A 671 -22.56 37.74 35.28
CA SER A 671 -21.24 37.56 34.69
C SER A 671 -20.20 38.15 35.64
N LYS A 672 -19.18 37.37 36.03
CA LYS A 672 -18.06 37.86 36.85
C LYS A 672 -17.54 39.17 36.23
N PRO A 673 -17.47 40.28 36.98
CA PRO A 673 -16.95 41.52 36.42
C PRO A 673 -15.49 41.29 36.01
N PHE A 674 -15.15 41.73 34.80
CA PHE A 674 -13.76 41.79 34.36
C PHE A 674 -12.96 42.65 35.35
N ASP A 675 -11.79 42.19 35.77
CA ASP A 675 -10.88 42.98 36.59
C ASP A 675 -10.26 44.07 35.70
N VAL A 676 -10.87 45.26 35.70
CA VAL A 676 -10.42 46.39 34.88
C VAL A 676 -9.21 47.02 35.54
N GLN A 677 -8.01 46.62 35.10
CA GLN A 677 -6.73 47.10 35.64
C GLN A 677 -6.27 48.45 35.06
N VAL A 678 -7.14 49.13 34.31
CA VAL A 678 -6.88 50.42 33.68
C VAL A 678 -7.76 51.51 34.30
N GLY A 679 -7.26 52.74 34.33
CA GLY A 679 -8.02 53.89 34.84
C GLY A 679 -9.17 54.29 33.92
N ASP A 680 -9.95 55.28 34.33
CA ASP A 680 -11.04 55.80 33.49
C ASP A 680 -10.49 56.42 32.20
N GLY A 681 -11.04 56.04 31.05
CA GLY A 681 -10.55 56.44 29.74
C GLY A 681 -11.06 55.58 28.58
N GLU A 682 -10.68 55.96 27.35
CA GLU A 682 -10.92 55.17 26.14
C GLU A 682 -9.66 54.40 25.75
N TYR A 683 -9.80 53.10 25.52
CA TYR A 683 -8.73 52.18 25.19
C TYR A 683 -9.01 51.50 23.85
N GLU A 684 -7.99 51.32 23.02
CA GLU A 684 -8.11 50.72 21.69
C GLU A 684 -7.23 49.47 21.62
N GLY A 685 -7.84 48.33 21.27
CA GLY A 685 -7.17 47.05 21.09
C GLY A 685 -7.33 46.58 19.65
N VAL A 686 -6.23 46.20 19.01
CA VAL A 686 -6.24 45.67 17.64
C VAL A 686 -5.87 44.20 17.67
N ALA A 687 -6.65 43.36 17.00
CA ALA A 687 -6.40 41.92 16.86
C ALA A 687 -6.60 41.46 15.42
N ASP A 688 -5.88 40.42 15.01
CA ASP A 688 -6.04 39.83 13.69
C ASP A 688 -7.31 38.95 13.66
N SER A 689 -8.19 39.21 12.69
CA SER A 689 -9.40 38.43 12.43
C SER A 689 -9.36 37.79 11.04
N PHE A 690 -10.28 36.86 10.77
CA PHE A 690 -10.36 36.15 9.50
C PHE A 690 -10.52 37.08 8.26
N GLY A 691 -10.94 38.34 8.46
CA GLY A 691 -11.08 39.37 7.42
C GLY A 691 -10.03 40.49 7.44
N GLY A 692 -9.00 40.42 8.31
CA GLY A 692 -7.99 41.47 8.51
C GLY A 692 -7.95 41.99 9.94
N GLN A 693 -7.22 43.08 10.18
CA GLN A 693 -7.12 43.68 11.52
C GLN A 693 -8.47 44.27 11.96
N MET A 694 -8.92 43.83 13.13
CA MET A 694 -10.13 44.28 13.81
C MET A 694 -9.73 45.17 14.99
N THR A 695 -10.38 46.32 15.12
CA THR A 695 -10.01 47.32 16.12
C THR A 695 -11.17 47.61 17.06
N VAL A 696 -11.05 47.18 18.30
CA VAL A 696 -12.08 47.36 19.33
C VAL A 696 -11.72 48.52 20.24
N LYS A 697 -12.64 49.46 20.41
CA LYS A 697 -12.56 50.58 21.35
C LYS A 697 -13.42 50.28 22.57
N VAL A 698 -12.85 50.44 23.76
CA VAL A 698 -13.47 50.16 25.05
C VAL A 698 -13.41 51.42 25.90
N LYS A 699 -14.55 51.87 26.40
CA LYS A 699 -14.65 53.01 27.31
C LYS A 699 -14.85 52.52 28.75
N VAL A 700 -14.01 53.01 29.65
CA VAL A 700 -14.03 52.67 31.08
C VAL A 700 -14.36 53.91 31.90
N GLU A 701 -15.38 53.81 32.76
CA GLU A 701 -15.74 54.84 33.75
C GLU A 701 -16.04 54.16 35.11
N GLY A 702 -15.49 54.69 36.20
CA GLY A 702 -15.69 54.16 37.55
C GLY A 702 -15.18 52.73 37.74
N GLY A 703 -14.11 52.34 37.04
CA GLY A 703 -13.55 50.99 37.08
C GLY A 703 -14.44 49.91 36.45
N LYS A 704 -15.38 50.31 35.58
CA LYS A 704 -16.24 49.40 34.81
C LYS A 704 -16.21 49.78 33.33
N VAL A 705 -16.29 48.78 32.46
CA VAL A 705 -16.52 49.01 31.03
C VAL A 705 -17.94 49.51 30.84
N VAL A 706 -18.09 50.71 30.28
CA VAL A 706 -19.39 51.35 30.04
C VAL A 706 -19.81 51.32 28.58
N ASP A 707 -18.86 51.15 27.64
CA ASP A 707 -19.15 51.05 26.21
C ASP A 707 -18.06 50.25 25.46
N ILE A 708 -18.45 49.51 24.42
CA ILE A 708 -17.55 48.76 23.53
C ILE A 708 -18.00 48.96 22.08
N THR A 709 -17.10 49.44 21.23
CA THR A 709 -17.33 49.60 19.78
C THR A 709 -16.28 48.81 19.01
N VAL A 710 -16.71 48.06 17.99
CA VAL A 710 -15.85 47.19 17.15
C VAL A 710 -15.70 47.77 15.75
#